data_AF-A0A950QQQ4-F1
#
_entry.id   AF-A0A950QQQ4-F1
#
_cell.length_a   1.000
_cell.length_b   1.000
_cell.length_c   1.000
_cell.angle_alpha   90.00
_cell.angle_beta   90.00
_cell.angle_gamma   90.00
#
_symmetry.space_group_name_H-M   'P 1'
#
loop_
_entity.id
_entity.type
_entity.pdbx_description
1 polymer ?
#
loop_
_entity_poly.entity_id
_entity_poly.type
_entity_poly.pdbx_seq_one_letter_code
_entity_poly.pdbx_strand_id
1 'polypeptide(L)'
;MSYAEDGRWSEARQISSGEGNSWYPDVAVDSHGAAHVVWDVYRNENYDVFVRDFDNGTLSEPQTVAGTLESEANAAITVDKQDRQWIAYDLMGVNWAKDQGGVLGPKAPGVSINHKRELRVVVRTPSGLMEPVEQPSASVPPQQEHNNHLSRLYTDGDGRVWIVYRHQTVRPATWSRPWQVQTEQVQDMAATRVFWQTYVTYYDRKNWIPVTQLPHSMDRISSYADAASAPNGQMWMVWHTDNRPEDQVQIPQKNDVWVGVLTPSIQAQAAELKPAETVKVESRPPGHKDEPGDVAAARAERVTIGGAECRIVRGDLHRHTELSTDGGGRNDGSLIDFFRYMIDGASMDFGAVTDHNAGGDNEYWWWYINKLTDLYFVPGHYVSLFGYERSATFPNGHRNVIHAQRNVPVVKFHFKPGVPEYWSTYEAVSRDMVENETKLLYDDVRRTGGITIPHTSATNMGTDWRDNDRDVEPLVEIYQGLRNSYEYEGAPRAPKAPTGGVTPESAYRAEGFVWKAWNKGYRLGTEASSDHGSTHMGYSVVFTANNTREGILDAIRKRHTYGATDNIVLEFWMGDHFMGDEFQAATAPRIRVKVRGTGIVSAVKLIRNGKYIYQATPNRQQVALEYLDSAPDPGTNYYYARVEQQDGQLAWASPIWVTITK
;
A
#
# COMPACT_ATOMS: atom_id res chain seq x y z
N MET A 1 -8.76 -6.27 26.70
CA MET A 1 -10.09 -6.64 27.19
C MET A 1 -10.35 -5.97 28.52
N SER A 2 -11.51 -5.33 28.64
CA SER A 2 -12.12 -4.94 29.91
C SER A 2 -13.53 -5.53 29.93
N TYR A 3 -14.04 -5.85 31.11
CA TYR A 3 -15.44 -6.26 31.30
C TYR A 3 -16.12 -5.30 32.26
N ALA A 4 -17.43 -5.15 32.16
CA ALA A 4 -18.21 -4.28 33.03
C ALA A 4 -18.99 -5.12 34.05
N GLU A 5 -18.83 -4.81 35.33
CA GLU A 5 -19.56 -5.44 36.45
C GLU A 5 -20.06 -4.32 37.36
N ASP A 6 -21.33 -4.36 37.76
CA ASP A 6 -21.99 -3.33 38.58
C ASP A 6 -21.79 -1.89 38.07
N GLY A 7 -21.81 -1.72 36.74
CA GLY A 7 -21.64 -0.42 36.09
C GLY A 7 -20.21 0.15 36.13
N ARG A 8 -19.21 -0.67 36.49
CA ARG A 8 -17.79 -0.29 36.50
C ARG A 8 -17.00 -1.18 35.56
N TRP A 9 -16.11 -0.56 34.79
CA TRP A 9 -15.16 -1.28 33.95
C TRP A 9 -14.02 -1.83 34.80
N SER A 10 -13.62 -3.07 34.52
CA SER A 10 -12.36 -3.65 35.00
C SER A 10 -11.17 -2.91 34.42
N GLU A 11 -10.00 -3.07 35.05
CA GLU A 11 -8.74 -2.69 34.40
C GLU A 11 -8.58 -3.41 33.06
N ALA A 12 -7.96 -2.70 32.10
CA ALA A 12 -7.69 -3.25 30.79
C ALA A 12 -6.58 -4.29 30.86
N ARG A 13 -6.88 -5.48 30.32
CA ARG A 13 -5.93 -6.59 30.22
C ARG A 13 -5.53 -6.81 28.77
N GLN A 14 -4.24 -6.99 28.53
CA GLN A 14 -3.75 -7.32 27.20
C GLN A 14 -4.15 -8.76 26.85
N ILE A 15 -4.77 -8.95 25.68
CA ILE A 15 -5.22 -10.28 25.21
C ILE A 15 -4.11 -10.98 24.44
N SER A 16 -3.56 -10.29 23.43
CA SER A 16 -2.45 -10.79 22.64
C SER A 16 -1.18 -10.90 23.47
N SER A 17 -0.34 -11.87 23.15
CA SER A 17 1.00 -12.01 23.72
C SER A 17 2.02 -12.16 22.59
N GLY A 18 3.30 -11.94 22.92
CA GLY A 18 4.40 -12.06 21.97
C GLY A 18 4.73 -10.76 21.24
N GLU A 19 5.68 -10.87 20.31
CA GLU A 19 6.13 -9.79 19.43
C GLU A 19 5.28 -9.79 18.14
N GLY A 20 4.96 -8.59 17.61
CA GLY A 20 4.16 -8.43 16.40
C GLY A 20 2.91 -7.58 16.60
N ASN A 21 2.39 -6.99 15.52
CA ASN A 21 1.18 -6.18 15.56
C ASN A 21 -0.06 -7.06 15.46
N SER A 22 -0.97 -6.93 16.42
CA SER A 22 -2.23 -7.69 16.47
C SER A 22 -3.38 -6.88 15.86
N TRP A 23 -4.19 -7.53 15.04
CA TRP A 23 -5.25 -6.93 14.24
C TRP A 23 -6.55 -7.74 14.35
N TYR A 24 -7.66 -7.08 13.98
CA TYR A 24 -9.00 -7.66 13.88
C TYR A 24 -9.37 -8.63 15.02
N PRO A 25 -9.36 -8.17 16.28
CA PRO A 25 -9.85 -9.00 17.35
C PRO A 25 -11.37 -9.21 17.20
N ASP A 26 -11.84 -10.42 17.51
CA ASP A 26 -13.26 -10.77 17.59
C ASP A 26 -13.52 -11.64 18.82
N VAL A 27 -14.76 -11.64 19.33
CA VAL A 27 -15.10 -12.31 20.60
C VAL A 27 -16.46 -13.00 20.55
N ALA A 28 -16.52 -14.21 21.08
CA ALA A 28 -17.76 -14.95 21.32
C ALA A 28 -17.81 -15.49 22.75
N VAL A 29 -19.01 -15.63 23.32
CA VAL A 29 -19.22 -16.08 24.70
C VAL A 29 -19.99 -17.40 24.68
N ASP A 30 -19.52 -18.39 25.44
CA ASP A 30 -20.14 -19.70 25.54
C ASP A 30 -21.29 -19.75 26.57
N SER A 31 -21.95 -20.90 26.68
CA SER A 31 -23.08 -21.09 27.60
C SER A 31 -22.69 -21.06 29.09
N HIS A 32 -21.40 -21.16 29.40
CA HIS A 32 -20.84 -21.07 30.76
C HIS A 32 -20.44 -19.63 31.13
N GLY A 33 -20.50 -18.69 30.18
CA GLY A 33 -20.09 -17.30 30.37
C GLY A 33 -18.60 -17.05 30.12
N ALA A 34 -17.86 -18.03 29.61
CA ALA A 34 -16.47 -17.86 29.20
C ALA A 34 -16.42 -17.13 27.84
N ALA A 35 -15.54 -16.12 27.74
CA ALA A 35 -15.32 -15.38 26.50
C ALA A 35 -14.12 -15.98 25.74
N HIS A 36 -14.28 -16.19 24.44
CA HIS A 36 -13.23 -16.66 23.54
C HIS A 36 -12.88 -15.54 22.58
N VAL A 37 -11.64 -15.07 22.64
CA VAL A 37 -11.16 -13.96 21.84
C VAL A 37 -10.20 -14.49 20.79
N VAL A 38 -10.47 -14.17 19.52
CA VAL A 38 -9.57 -14.43 18.40
C VAL A 38 -8.95 -13.13 17.90
N TRP A 39 -7.78 -13.22 17.29
CA TRP A 39 -7.13 -12.12 16.58
C TRP A 39 -6.13 -12.68 15.58
N ASP A 40 -5.74 -11.86 14.60
CA ASP A 40 -4.58 -12.14 13.75
C ASP A 40 -3.37 -11.29 14.16
N VAL A 41 -2.16 -11.81 13.96
CA VAL A 41 -0.92 -11.12 14.34
C VAL A 41 0.15 -11.32 13.28
N TYR A 42 0.84 -10.23 12.91
CA TYR A 42 1.98 -10.34 12.02
C TYR A 42 3.23 -10.78 12.78
N ARG A 43 3.68 -12.01 12.53
CA ARG A 43 4.92 -12.57 13.06
C ARG A 43 5.49 -13.58 12.07
N ASN A 44 6.79 -13.86 12.11
CA ASN A 44 7.43 -14.81 11.17
C ASN A 44 7.25 -14.44 9.68
N GLU A 45 7.09 -13.14 9.40
CA GLU A 45 6.90 -12.57 8.06
C GLU A 45 5.55 -12.89 7.38
N ASN A 46 4.53 -13.28 8.14
CA ASN A 46 3.15 -13.44 7.70
C ASN A 46 2.15 -13.17 8.85
N TYR A 47 0.85 -13.17 8.57
CA TYR A 47 -0.18 -13.17 9.62
C TYR A 47 -0.52 -14.59 10.06
N ASP A 48 -0.65 -14.79 11.37
CA ASP A 48 -1.14 -16.01 12.00
C ASP A 48 -2.40 -15.71 12.81
N VAL A 49 -3.31 -16.69 12.96
CA VAL A 49 -4.54 -16.55 13.75
C VAL A 49 -4.42 -17.28 15.08
N PHE A 50 -4.88 -16.62 16.14
CA PHE A 50 -4.85 -17.14 17.51
C PHE A 50 -6.21 -17.05 18.18
N VAL A 51 -6.36 -17.84 19.24
CA VAL A 51 -7.49 -17.79 20.16
C VAL A 51 -7.00 -17.85 21.60
N ARG A 52 -7.73 -17.20 22.51
CA ARG A 52 -7.52 -17.27 23.95
C ARG A 52 -8.85 -17.21 24.68
N ASP A 53 -8.95 -17.94 25.78
CA ASP A 53 -10.14 -17.91 26.64
C ASP A 53 -9.94 -16.94 27.79
N PHE A 54 -11.05 -16.31 28.16
CA PHE A 54 -11.21 -15.56 29.37
C PHE A 54 -12.40 -16.13 30.16
N ASP A 55 -12.10 -16.76 31.29
CA ASP A 55 -13.11 -17.35 32.17
C ASP A 55 -12.84 -16.93 33.62
N ASN A 56 -13.86 -16.43 34.30
CA ASN A 56 -13.82 -16.05 35.72
C ASN A 56 -12.58 -15.21 36.11
N GLY A 57 -12.23 -14.22 35.28
CA GLY A 57 -11.07 -13.36 35.55
C GLY A 57 -9.71 -14.00 35.23
N THR A 58 -9.67 -15.14 34.56
CA THR A 58 -8.43 -15.85 34.19
C THR A 58 -8.31 -15.91 32.67
N LEU A 59 -7.12 -15.62 32.14
CA LEU A 59 -6.80 -15.79 30.72
C LEU A 59 -6.05 -17.11 30.52
N SER A 60 -6.46 -17.94 29.54
CA SER A 60 -5.72 -19.16 29.14
C SER A 60 -4.35 -18.82 28.55
N GLU A 61 -3.52 -19.77 28.13
CA GLU A 61 -2.44 -19.43 27.19
C GLU A 61 -3.01 -19.22 25.77
N PRO A 62 -2.42 -18.36 24.93
CA PRO A 62 -2.80 -18.26 23.52
C PRO A 62 -2.55 -19.56 22.77
N GLN A 63 -3.53 -20.00 22.00
CA GLN A 63 -3.43 -21.17 21.13
C GLN A 63 -3.41 -20.72 19.67
N THR A 64 -2.44 -21.23 18.90
CA THR A 64 -2.43 -21.05 17.44
C THR A 64 -3.61 -21.79 16.81
N VAL A 65 -4.40 -21.07 16.01
CA VAL A 65 -5.53 -21.60 15.24
C VAL A 65 -5.10 -21.86 13.80
N ALA A 66 -4.39 -20.91 13.22
CA ALA A 66 -3.73 -21.00 11.92
C ALA A 66 -2.35 -20.33 12.03
N GLY A 67 -1.36 -20.92 11.39
CA GLY A 67 0.01 -20.42 11.42
C GLY A 67 0.87 -21.24 10.48
N THR A 68 0.59 -21.11 9.18
CA THR A 68 1.31 -21.81 8.13
C THR A 68 2.31 -20.86 7.45
N LEU A 69 2.72 -21.13 6.21
CA LEU A 69 3.47 -20.15 5.42
C LEU A 69 2.54 -19.23 4.61
N GLU A 70 1.26 -19.59 4.46
CA GLU A 70 0.24 -18.68 4.00
C GLU A 70 0.07 -17.56 5.03
N SER A 71 -0.32 -16.38 4.58
CA SER A 71 -0.76 -15.35 5.52
C SER A 71 -2.24 -15.57 5.87
N GLU A 72 -2.56 -15.68 7.15
CA GLU A 72 -3.90 -15.93 7.67
C GLU A 72 -4.39 -14.75 8.51
N ALA A 73 -5.45 -14.06 8.06
CA ALA A 73 -5.93 -12.84 8.74
C ALA A 73 -7.45 -12.68 8.68
N ASN A 74 -7.95 -11.59 9.27
CA ASN A 74 -9.39 -11.28 9.37
C ASN A 74 -10.14 -12.32 10.19
N ALA A 75 -9.56 -12.65 11.35
CA ALA A 75 -10.13 -13.64 12.26
C ALA A 75 -11.54 -13.24 12.72
N ALA A 76 -12.46 -14.20 12.73
CA ALA A 76 -13.81 -14.05 13.28
C ALA A 76 -14.21 -15.31 14.06
N ILE A 77 -15.05 -15.16 15.09
CA ILE A 77 -15.44 -16.29 15.95
C ILE A 77 -16.94 -16.28 16.29
N THR A 78 -17.51 -17.47 16.41
CA THR A 78 -18.80 -17.71 17.08
C THR A 78 -18.73 -18.99 17.91
N VAL A 79 -19.69 -19.18 18.82
CA VAL A 79 -19.83 -20.41 19.62
C VAL A 79 -21.14 -21.09 19.26
N ASP A 80 -21.12 -22.41 19.06
CA ASP A 80 -22.34 -23.18 18.82
C ASP A 80 -23.00 -23.70 20.11
N LYS A 81 -24.16 -24.36 19.99
CA LYS A 81 -24.91 -24.90 21.14
C LYS A 81 -24.21 -26.02 21.92
N GLN A 82 -23.07 -26.52 21.44
CA GLN A 82 -22.23 -27.48 22.15
C GLN A 82 -20.99 -26.81 22.74
N ASP A 83 -20.97 -25.48 22.83
CA ASP A 83 -19.84 -24.66 23.27
C ASP A 83 -18.56 -24.89 22.43
N ARG A 84 -18.72 -25.32 21.17
CA ARG A 84 -17.59 -25.42 20.24
C ARG A 84 -17.34 -24.05 19.64
N GLN A 85 -16.07 -23.66 19.54
CA GLN A 85 -15.66 -22.37 19.01
C GLN A 85 -15.37 -22.48 17.52
N TRP A 86 -16.20 -21.86 16.70
CA TRP A 86 -16.04 -21.82 15.24
C TRP A 86 -15.28 -20.56 14.89
N ILE A 87 -14.17 -20.71 14.18
CA ILE A 87 -13.26 -19.62 13.85
C ILE A 87 -13.08 -19.59 12.34
N ALA A 88 -13.30 -18.42 11.74
CA ALA A 88 -13.07 -18.17 10.32
C ALA A 88 -11.89 -17.22 10.11
N TYR A 89 -11.20 -17.37 8.99
CA TYR A 89 -10.12 -16.49 8.56
C TYR A 89 -9.92 -16.55 7.04
N ASP A 90 -9.30 -15.52 6.49
CA ASP A 90 -8.89 -15.44 5.09
C ASP A 90 -7.49 -16.07 4.93
N LEU A 91 -7.31 -16.92 3.92
CA LEU A 91 -5.99 -17.28 3.38
C LEU A 91 -5.59 -16.25 2.33
N MET A 92 -4.45 -15.60 2.51
CA MET A 92 -4.04 -14.41 1.74
C MET A 92 -2.84 -14.64 0.80
N GLY A 93 -2.24 -15.84 0.79
CA GLY A 93 -1.07 -16.14 -0.02
C GLY A 93 0.23 -16.18 0.81
N VAL A 94 1.17 -17.04 0.38
CA VAL A 94 2.56 -17.04 0.86
C VAL A 94 3.26 -15.76 0.43
N ASN A 95 4.11 -15.20 1.29
CA ASN A 95 4.82 -13.94 1.02
C ASN A 95 3.84 -12.81 0.67
N TRP A 96 2.73 -12.73 1.42
CA TRP A 96 1.71 -11.71 1.21
C TRP A 96 2.31 -10.30 1.21
N ALA A 97 1.98 -9.55 0.16
CA ALA A 97 2.44 -8.20 -0.09
C ALA A 97 3.97 -8.04 -0.14
N LYS A 98 4.73 -9.11 -0.38
CA LYS A 98 6.18 -9.06 -0.61
C LYS A 98 6.52 -9.26 -2.08
N ASP A 99 7.57 -8.55 -2.50
CA ASP A 99 8.25 -8.64 -3.79
C ASP A 99 7.30 -8.71 -4.99
N GLN A 100 6.43 -7.72 -5.14
CA GLN A 100 5.57 -7.56 -6.32
C GLN A 100 5.96 -6.32 -7.12
N GLY A 101 5.96 -6.41 -8.44
CA GLY A 101 6.19 -5.25 -9.31
C GLY A 101 6.44 -5.63 -10.75
N GLY A 102 6.41 -4.64 -11.64
CA GLY A 102 6.53 -4.87 -13.09
C GLY A 102 7.86 -5.51 -13.50
N VAL A 103 8.94 -5.17 -12.78
CA VAL A 103 10.29 -5.71 -13.04
C VAL A 103 10.37 -7.22 -12.74
N LEU A 104 9.62 -7.70 -11.75
CA LEU A 104 9.55 -9.12 -11.42
C LEU A 104 8.53 -9.85 -12.30
N GLY A 105 7.39 -9.22 -12.58
CA GLY A 105 6.33 -9.77 -13.41
C GLY A 105 5.93 -11.19 -12.94
N PRO A 106 5.81 -12.18 -13.84
CA PRO A 106 5.49 -13.57 -13.46
C PRO A 106 6.50 -14.27 -12.55
N LYS A 107 7.67 -13.68 -12.29
CA LYS A 107 8.72 -14.25 -11.42
C LYS A 107 8.63 -13.73 -9.98
N ALA A 108 7.65 -12.89 -9.68
CA ALA A 108 7.44 -12.33 -8.35
C ALA A 108 7.26 -13.47 -7.32
N PRO A 109 8.04 -13.50 -6.21
CA PRO A 109 8.01 -14.61 -5.26
C PRO A 109 6.90 -14.47 -4.20
N GLY A 110 6.18 -13.36 -4.16
CA GLY A 110 5.01 -13.18 -3.28
C GLY A 110 3.70 -12.98 -4.04
N VAL A 111 2.76 -12.32 -3.37
CA VAL A 111 1.45 -11.98 -3.94
C VAL A 111 1.06 -10.53 -3.62
N SER A 112 0.16 -9.94 -4.41
CA SER A 112 -0.36 -8.59 -4.20
C SER A 112 -1.13 -8.46 -2.87
N ILE A 113 -1.33 -7.22 -2.41
CA ILE A 113 -2.09 -6.92 -1.18
C ILE A 113 -3.52 -7.50 -1.27
N ASN A 114 -4.17 -7.28 -2.40
CA ASN A 114 -5.43 -7.93 -2.75
C ASN A 114 -5.16 -9.12 -3.69
N HIS A 115 -4.56 -10.16 -3.13
CA HIS A 115 -4.48 -11.47 -3.78
C HIS A 115 -5.83 -12.20 -3.74
N LYS A 116 -5.95 -13.27 -4.54
CA LYS A 116 -7.05 -14.22 -4.42
C LYS A 116 -7.11 -14.76 -2.99
N ARG A 117 -8.21 -14.50 -2.29
CA ARG A 117 -8.43 -15.02 -0.93
C ARG A 117 -9.41 -16.19 -0.92
N GLU A 118 -9.13 -17.15 -0.04
CA GLU A 118 -10.00 -18.28 0.28
C GLU A 118 -10.44 -18.18 1.74
N LEU A 119 -11.70 -18.51 2.01
CA LEU A 119 -12.24 -18.57 3.37
C LEU A 119 -12.01 -19.95 3.98
N ARG A 120 -11.48 -19.97 5.21
CA ARG A 120 -11.33 -21.19 5.99
C ARG A 120 -12.13 -21.11 7.27
N VAL A 121 -12.66 -22.24 7.69
CA VAL A 121 -13.30 -22.43 8.99
C VAL A 121 -12.67 -23.60 9.70
N VAL A 122 -12.29 -23.37 10.95
CA VAL A 122 -11.84 -24.39 11.90
C VAL A 122 -12.69 -24.33 13.16
N VAL A 123 -12.77 -25.43 13.87
CA VAL A 123 -13.61 -25.57 15.06
C VAL A 123 -12.74 -26.08 16.20
N ARG A 124 -12.58 -25.27 17.25
CA ARG A 124 -11.89 -25.69 18.47
C ARG A 124 -12.87 -26.44 19.35
N THR A 125 -12.51 -27.67 19.69
CA THR A 125 -13.28 -28.54 20.58
C THR A 125 -12.39 -29.04 21.73
N PRO A 126 -12.97 -29.66 22.77
CA PRO A 126 -12.18 -30.30 23.82
C PRO A 126 -11.23 -31.40 23.32
N SER A 127 -11.49 -31.98 22.15
CA SER A 127 -10.64 -33.03 21.54
C SER A 127 -9.53 -32.47 20.64
N GLY A 128 -9.48 -31.15 20.42
CA GLY A 128 -8.48 -30.49 19.57
C GLY A 128 -9.11 -29.63 18.47
N LEU A 129 -8.28 -29.28 17.47
CA LEU A 129 -8.74 -28.54 16.29
C LEU A 129 -9.39 -29.50 15.30
N MET A 130 -10.63 -29.18 14.96
CA MET A 130 -11.46 -29.86 13.97
C MET A 130 -11.75 -28.88 12.83
N GLU A 131 -12.36 -29.37 11.76
CA GLU A 131 -12.95 -28.54 10.71
C GLU A 131 -14.28 -29.12 10.24
N PRO A 132 -15.17 -28.30 9.65
CA PRO A 132 -16.35 -28.82 8.97
C PRO A 132 -15.96 -29.82 7.90
N VAL A 133 -16.82 -30.81 7.61
CA VAL A 133 -16.53 -31.84 6.60
C VAL A 133 -16.24 -31.20 5.24
N GLU A 134 -16.93 -30.10 4.94
CA GLU A 134 -16.76 -29.28 3.75
C GLU A 134 -16.45 -27.82 4.16
N GLN A 135 -15.48 -27.18 3.49
CA GLN A 135 -15.14 -25.76 3.73
C GLN A 135 -16.15 -24.82 3.04
N PRO A 136 -16.33 -23.56 3.50
CA PRO A 136 -17.30 -22.64 2.91
C PRO A 136 -17.10 -22.39 1.40
N SER A 137 -15.87 -22.49 0.90
CA SER A 137 -15.53 -22.32 -0.51
C SER A 137 -16.32 -23.25 -1.44
N ALA A 138 -16.72 -24.44 -0.98
CA ALA A 138 -17.49 -25.37 -1.78
C ALA A 138 -18.97 -24.97 -1.98
N SER A 139 -19.50 -24.05 -1.15
CA SER A 139 -20.85 -23.49 -1.33
C SER A 139 -20.97 -22.48 -2.47
N VAL A 140 -19.85 -22.14 -3.09
CA VAL A 140 -19.70 -21.06 -4.05
C VAL A 140 -19.52 -21.66 -5.45
N PRO A 141 -20.11 -21.06 -6.51
CA PRO A 141 -19.83 -21.51 -7.87
C PRO A 141 -18.32 -21.48 -8.17
N PRO A 142 -17.76 -22.41 -8.97
CA PRO A 142 -16.32 -22.48 -9.23
C PRO A 142 -15.70 -21.17 -9.74
N GLN A 143 -16.46 -20.35 -10.48
CA GLN A 143 -15.98 -19.05 -10.97
C GLN A 143 -15.82 -17.99 -9.87
N GLN A 144 -16.35 -18.25 -8.68
CA GLN A 144 -16.42 -17.35 -7.53
C GLN A 144 -15.72 -17.93 -6.29
N GLU A 145 -15.03 -19.08 -6.43
CA GLU A 145 -14.36 -19.77 -5.31
C GLU A 145 -13.26 -18.93 -4.65
N HIS A 146 -12.70 -17.97 -5.39
CA HIS A 146 -11.69 -17.02 -4.94
C HIS A 146 -12.24 -15.60 -4.81
N ASN A 147 -11.44 -14.74 -4.15
CA ASN A 147 -11.76 -13.36 -3.86
C ASN A 147 -12.94 -13.22 -2.89
N ASN A 148 -12.92 -14.06 -1.85
CA ASN A 148 -13.85 -14.04 -0.72
C ASN A 148 -13.11 -13.58 0.54
N HIS A 149 -13.57 -12.49 1.17
CA HIS A 149 -12.80 -11.74 2.17
C HIS A 149 -13.68 -11.37 3.37
N LEU A 150 -13.02 -11.05 4.49
CA LEU A 150 -13.62 -10.43 5.68
C LEU A 150 -14.82 -11.21 6.20
N SER A 151 -14.64 -12.51 6.41
CA SER A 151 -15.70 -13.35 6.96
C SER A 151 -16.13 -12.92 8.37
N ARG A 152 -17.43 -13.07 8.66
CA ARG A 152 -18.03 -13.00 9.99
C ARG A 152 -18.84 -14.26 10.26
N LEU A 153 -18.78 -14.75 11.49
CA LEU A 153 -19.50 -15.95 11.92
C LEU A 153 -20.60 -15.61 12.91
N TYR A 154 -21.70 -16.35 12.84
CA TYR A 154 -22.83 -16.22 13.76
C TYR A 154 -23.44 -17.58 14.05
N THR A 155 -24.00 -17.77 15.24
CA THR A 155 -24.78 -18.97 15.57
C THR A 155 -26.24 -18.57 15.78
N ASP A 156 -27.16 -19.25 15.09
CA ASP A 156 -28.59 -18.98 15.27
C ASP A 156 -29.20 -19.69 16.49
N GLY A 157 -30.46 -19.36 16.78
CA GLY A 157 -31.19 -19.87 17.94
C GLY A 157 -31.42 -21.38 17.92
N ASP A 158 -31.23 -22.05 16.78
CA ASP A 158 -31.30 -23.50 16.63
C ASP A 158 -29.92 -24.17 16.73
N GLY A 159 -28.84 -23.40 16.64
CA GLY A 159 -27.45 -23.85 16.73
C GLY A 159 -26.76 -24.03 15.38
N ARG A 160 -27.33 -23.53 14.27
CA ARG A 160 -26.64 -23.52 12.97
C ARG A 160 -25.60 -22.41 12.97
N VAL A 161 -24.45 -22.70 12.36
CA VAL A 161 -23.39 -21.71 12.16
C VAL A 161 -23.53 -21.10 10.78
N TRP A 162 -23.60 -19.77 10.74
CA TRP A 162 -23.70 -18.93 9.57
C TRP A 162 -22.36 -18.26 9.31
N ILE A 163 -22.03 -18.09 8.04
CA ILE A 163 -20.89 -17.29 7.60
C ILE A 163 -21.38 -16.22 6.62
N VAL A 164 -20.88 -15.02 6.81
CA VAL A 164 -21.13 -13.84 5.98
C VAL A 164 -19.79 -13.35 5.48
N TYR A 165 -19.67 -13.01 4.20
CA TYR A 165 -18.40 -12.55 3.63
C TYR A 165 -18.61 -11.61 2.45
N ARG A 166 -17.52 -10.97 2.01
CA ARG A 166 -17.49 -10.07 0.84
C ARG A 166 -16.87 -10.79 -0.35
N HIS A 167 -17.55 -10.80 -1.48
CA HIS A 167 -17.04 -11.35 -2.75
C HIS A 167 -16.68 -10.22 -3.70
N GLN A 168 -15.47 -10.24 -4.28
CA GLN A 168 -15.05 -9.28 -5.29
C GLN A 168 -15.61 -9.62 -6.66
N THR A 169 -16.29 -8.66 -7.27
CA THR A 169 -16.73 -8.72 -8.66
C THR A 169 -15.87 -7.80 -9.51
N VAL A 170 -15.24 -8.36 -10.55
CA VAL A 170 -14.52 -7.61 -11.59
C VAL A 170 -15.27 -7.75 -12.90
N ARG A 171 -15.70 -6.63 -13.49
CA ARG A 171 -16.36 -6.59 -14.80
C ARG A 171 -15.54 -5.76 -15.78
N PRO A 172 -15.54 -6.09 -17.08
CA PRO A 172 -15.07 -5.16 -18.10
C PRO A 172 -15.82 -3.84 -17.98
N ALA A 173 -15.10 -2.73 -18.07
CA ALA A 173 -15.69 -1.41 -18.13
C ALA A 173 -16.25 -1.21 -19.53
N THR A 174 -17.56 -1.04 -19.63
CA THR A 174 -18.24 -0.68 -20.87
C THR A 174 -18.22 0.83 -21.01
N TRP A 175 -17.04 1.44 -21.15
CA TRP A 175 -16.95 2.88 -21.39
C TRP A 175 -17.44 3.18 -22.80
N SER A 176 -18.68 3.63 -22.89
CA SER A 176 -19.21 4.35 -24.06
C SER A 176 -19.57 5.76 -23.59
N ARG A 177 -18.63 6.70 -23.64
CA ARG A 177 -19.01 8.12 -23.69
C ARG A 177 -19.40 8.45 -25.14
N PRO A 178 -20.56 9.05 -25.41
CA PRO A 178 -20.94 9.52 -26.75
C PRO A 178 -20.00 10.60 -27.34
N TRP A 179 -19.10 11.19 -26.54
CA TRP A 179 -18.21 12.29 -26.95
C TRP A 179 -16.71 12.03 -26.71
N GLN A 180 -16.31 10.82 -26.27
CA GLN A 180 -14.89 10.46 -26.32
C GLN A 180 -14.56 9.97 -27.72
N VAL A 181 -13.58 10.64 -28.33
CA VAL A 181 -12.80 10.09 -29.45
C VAL A 181 -12.36 8.69 -29.03
N GLN A 182 -12.69 7.68 -29.84
CA GLN A 182 -12.10 6.35 -29.75
C GLN A 182 -10.59 6.49 -29.93
N THR A 183 -9.85 6.68 -28.83
CA THR A 183 -8.41 6.47 -28.84
C THR A 183 -8.18 5.07 -28.30
N GLU A 184 -7.57 4.23 -29.12
CA GLU A 184 -7.27 2.80 -28.91
C GLU A 184 -6.40 2.48 -27.65
N GLN A 185 -6.21 3.43 -26.73
CA GLN A 185 -5.11 3.43 -25.74
C GLN A 185 -5.53 3.38 -24.26
N VAL A 186 -6.81 3.26 -23.93
CA VAL A 186 -7.29 3.22 -22.51
C VAL A 186 -7.83 1.83 -22.13
N GLN A 187 -7.38 0.78 -22.81
CA GLN A 187 -8.01 -0.55 -22.73
C GLN A 187 -7.56 -1.46 -21.57
N ASP A 188 -6.48 -1.15 -20.81
CA ASP A 188 -5.91 -2.18 -19.91
C ASP A 188 -5.82 -1.86 -18.41
N MET A 189 -6.06 -0.62 -17.93
CA MET A 189 -6.11 -0.33 -16.48
C MET A 189 -7.37 0.45 -16.04
N ALA A 190 -7.87 1.38 -16.85
CA ALA A 190 -9.18 2.03 -16.65
C ALA A 190 -10.36 1.20 -17.23
N ALA A 191 -10.11 -0.05 -17.63
CA ALA A 191 -11.05 -0.90 -18.34
C ALA A 191 -11.73 -1.96 -17.47
N THR A 192 -11.63 -1.88 -16.14
CA THR A 192 -12.31 -2.79 -15.23
C THR A 192 -13.07 -2.06 -14.13
N ARG A 193 -14.32 -2.46 -13.92
CA ARG A 193 -15.15 -2.08 -12.78
C ARG A 193 -14.93 -3.09 -11.67
N VAL A 194 -14.47 -2.63 -10.50
CA VAL A 194 -14.26 -3.48 -9.32
C VAL A 194 -15.18 -3.04 -8.20
N PHE A 195 -15.91 -3.98 -7.62
CA PHE A 195 -16.80 -3.76 -6.47
C PHE A 195 -16.97 -5.06 -5.69
N TRP A 196 -17.54 -4.99 -4.51
CA TRP A 196 -17.78 -6.12 -3.63
C TRP A 196 -19.25 -6.24 -3.27
N GLN A 197 -19.70 -7.47 -3.07
CA GLN A 197 -21.06 -7.78 -2.68
C GLN A 197 -21.04 -8.69 -1.44
N THR A 198 -22.08 -8.60 -0.60
CA THR A 198 -22.17 -9.43 0.60
C THR A 198 -22.87 -10.73 0.27
N TYR A 199 -22.27 -11.83 0.72
CA TYR A 199 -22.78 -13.19 0.54
C TYR A 199 -22.94 -13.86 1.90
N VAL A 200 -23.88 -14.80 1.99
CA VAL A 200 -24.21 -15.53 3.21
C VAL A 200 -24.52 -17.00 2.91
N THR A 201 -24.07 -17.87 3.79
CA THR A 201 -24.43 -19.29 3.82
C THR A 201 -24.43 -19.80 5.28
N TYR A 202 -24.95 -21.00 5.51
CA TYR A 202 -24.88 -21.68 6.80
C TYR A 202 -24.62 -23.18 6.63
N TYR A 203 -24.06 -23.77 7.68
CA TYR A 203 -23.69 -25.19 7.70
C TYR A 203 -24.88 -26.07 8.09
N ASP A 204 -25.20 -27.06 7.26
CA ASP A 204 -26.38 -27.91 7.40
C ASP A 204 -26.20 -29.17 8.25
N ARG A 205 -24.93 -29.53 8.52
CA ARG A 205 -24.40 -30.71 9.21
C ARG A 205 -23.14 -31.20 8.49
N LYS A 206 -23.20 -31.29 7.16
CA LYS A 206 -22.11 -31.83 6.31
C LYS A 206 -21.66 -30.83 5.26
N ASN A 207 -22.57 -29.99 4.79
CA ASN A 207 -22.36 -29.08 3.69
C ASN A 207 -22.64 -27.65 4.13
N TRP A 208 -21.99 -26.71 3.47
CA TRP A 208 -22.46 -25.33 3.46
C TRP A 208 -23.52 -25.23 2.36
N ILE A 209 -24.72 -24.73 2.70
CA ILE A 209 -25.78 -24.61 1.68
C ILE A 209 -25.33 -23.66 0.56
N PRO A 210 -25.87 -23.77 -0.67
CA PRO A 210 -25.53 -22.85 -1.75
C PRO A 210 -25.64 -21.39 -1.32
N VAL A 211 -24.59 -20.63 -1.60
CA VAL A 211 -24.49 -19.25 -1.10
C VAL A 211 -25.59 -18.35 -1.66
N THR A 212 -26.10 -17.44 -0.82
CA THR A 212 -27.04 -16.39 -1.20
C THR A 212 -26.35 -15.04 -1.19
N GLN A 213 -26.44 -14.30 -2.29
CA GLN A 213 -26.04 -12.89 -2.33
C GLN A 213 -27.10 -12.03 -1.64
N LEU A 214 -26.71 -11.15 -0.72
CA LEU A 214 -27.63 -10.16 -0.17
C LEU A 214 -28.01 -9.12 -1.24
N PRO A 215 -29.29 -8.74 -1.35
CA PRO A 215 -29.72 -7.73 -2.31
C PRO A 215 -29.16 -6.36 -1.93
N HIS A 216 -28.93 -5.50 -2.92
CA HIS A 216 -28.44 -4.12 -2.69
C HIS A 216 -27.20 -4.05 -1.79
N SER A 217 -26.25 -4.98 -1.96
CA SER A 217 -25.03 -5.07 -1.14
C SER A 217 -23.75 -4.69 -1.89
N MET A 218 -23.89 -4.15 -3.11
CA MET A 218 -22.76 -3.66 -3.90
C MET A 218 -22.13 -2.46 -3.18
N ASP A 219 -20.84 -2.56 -2.91
CA ASP A 219 -20.04 -1.54 -2.20
C ASP A 219 -18.53 -1.87 -2.32
N ARG A 220 -17.70 -1.36 -1.40
CA ARG A 220 -16.24 -1.55 -1.28
C ARG A 220 -15.84 -2.77 -0.43
N ILE A 221 -14.57 -3.19 -0.45
CA ILE A 221 -14.12 -4.33 0.37
C ILE A 221 -14.24 -4.02 1.86
N SER A 222 -13.90 -2.80 2.29
CA SER A 222 -13.92 -2.39 3.70
C SER A 222 -15.31 -2.04 4.28
N SER A 223 -16.39 -2.54 3.66
CA SER A 223 -17.76 -2.46 4.20
C SER A 223 -18.15 -3.76 4.90
N TYR A 224 -18.69 -3.63 6.11
CA TYR A 224 -19.07 -4.78 6.95
C TYR A 224 -20.60 -4.98 6.96
N ALA A 225 -20.99 -6.23 7.09
CA ALA A 225 -22.34 -6.63 7.50
C ALA A 225 -22.29 -7.13 8.94
N ASP A 226 -23.41 -7.02 9.64
CA ASP A 226 -23.58 -7.59 10.97
C ASP A 226 -24.89 -8.38 11.06
N ALA A 227 -25.01 -9.25 12.06
CA ALA A 227 -26.18 -10.09 12.21
C ALA A 227 -26.52 -10.40 13.68
N ALA A 228 -27.81 -10.63 13.92
CA ALA A 228 -28.34 -11.05 15.20
C ALA A 228 -29.29 -12.24 15.02
N SER A 229 -29.17 -13.20 15.92
CA SER A 229 -30.04 -14.38 15.96
C SER A 229 -31.38 -14.08 16.61
N ALA A 230 -32.47 -14.59 16.01
CA ALA A 230 -33.79 -14.59 16.61
C ALA A 230 -34.11 -15.93 17.29
N PRO A 231 -34.95 -15.95 18.36
CA PRO A 231 -35.30 -17.18 19.08
C PRO A 231 -35.99 -18.26 18.23
N ASN A 232 -36.56 -17.89 17.08
CA ASN A 232 -37.22 -18.80 16.15
C ASN A 232 -36.26 -19.39 15.09
N GLY A 233 -34.94 -19.22 15.27
CA GLY A 233 -33.92 -19.73 14.35
C GLY A 233 -33.69 -18.88 13.11
N GLN A 234 -34.36 -17.73 12.97
CA GLN A 234 -34.09 -16.78 11.89
C GLN A 234 -32.85 -15.93 12.21
N MET A 235 -32.15 -15.48 11.16
CA MET A 235 -31.07 -14.51 11.27
C MET A 235 -31.52 -13.15 10.75
N TRP A 236 -31.43 -12.13 11.60
CA TRP A 236 -31.58 -10.74 11.20
C TRP A 236 -30.21 -10.22 10.78
N MET A 237 -30.11 -9.73 9.55
CA MET A 237 -28.87 -9.20 9.02
C MET A 237 -29.02 -7.72 8.70
N VAL A 238 -27.98 -6.95 9.00
CA VAL A 238 -27.85 -5.55 8.63
C VAL A 238 -26.61 -5.38 7.75
N TRP A 239 -26.75 -4.65 6.65
CA TRP A 239 -25.61 -4.35 5.78
C TRP A 239 -25.72 -2.96 5.19
N HIS A 240 -24.56 -2.41 4.86
CA HIS A 240 -24.41 -1.10 4.25
C HIS A 240 -24.23 -1.24 2.73
N THR A 241 -24.69 -0.22 2.00
CA THR A 241 -24.36 0.03 0.59
C THR A 241 -24.21 1.53 0.40
N ASP A 242 -23.33 1.94 -0.51
CA ASP A 242 -23.18 3.33 -0.93
C ASP A 242 -23.99 3.69 -2.18
N ASN A 243 -24.84 2.77 -2.64
CA ASN A 243 -25.69 2.91 -3.84
C ASN A 243 -24.91 3.35 -5.09
N ARG A 244 -23.62 2.99 -5.21
CA ARG A 244 -22.83 3.22 -6.43
C ARG A 244 -23.56 2.64 -7.65
N PRO A 245 -23.64 3.34 -8.79
CA PRO A 245 -24.33 2.82 -9.96
C PRO A 245 -23.41 1.86 -10.74
N GLU A 246 -23.99 0.91 -11.48
CA GLU A 246 -23.19 -0.10 -12.21
C GLU A 246 -22.29 0.50 -13.30
N ASP A 247 -22.62 1.67 -13.83
CA ASP A 247 -21.84 2.40 -14.83
C ASP A 247 -20.76 3.30 -14.22
N GLN A 248 -20.81 3.58 -12.91
CA GLN A 248 -19.83 4.40 -12.17
C GLN A 248 -19.56 3.82 -10.78
N VAL A 249 -19.06 2.58 -10.72
CA VAL A 249 -18.84 1.82 -9.47
C VAL A 249 -17.83 2.45 -8.50
N GLN A 250 -17.10 3.47 -8.93
CA GLN A 250 -16.13 4.20 -8.12
C GLN A 250 -16.75 5.39 -7.37
N ILE A 251 -17.98 5.80 -7.70
CA ILE A 251 -18.64 6.97 -7.10
C ILE A 251 -19.75 6.51 -6.14
N PRO A 252 -19.60 6.73 -4.83
CA PRO A 252 -20.69 6.53 -3.88
C PRO A 252 -21.77 7.57 -4.14
N GLN A 253 -23.04 7.18 -4.08
CA GLN A 253 -24.16 8.10 -4.26
C GLN A 253 -24.78 8.47 -2.93
N LYS A 254 -25.23 7.46 -2.19
CA LYS A 254 -25.94 7.63 -0.94
C LYS A 254 -25.71 6.39 -0.10
N ASN A 255 -25.20 6.58 1.11
CA ASN A 255 -25.06 5.49 2.06
C ASN A 255 -26.43 5.13 2.63
N ASP A 256 -26.85 3.87 2.44
CA ASP A 256 -28.06 3.30 3.03
C ASP A 256 -27.71 2.05 3.85
N VAL A 257 -28.50 1.83 4.90
CA VAL A 257 -28.42 0.64 5.73
C VAL A 257 -29.66 -0.19 5.49
N TRP A 258 -29.46 -1.43 5.07
CA TRP A 258 -30.51 -2.40 4.81
C TRP A 258 -30.59 -3.40 5.94
N VAL A 259 -31.80 -3.86 6.22
CA VAL A 259 -32.07 -4.98 7.12
C VAL A 259 -32.85 -6.06 6.39
N GLY A 260 -32.50 -7.31 6.63
CA GLY A 260 -33.17 -8.47 6.05
C GLY A 260 -33.27 -9.59 7.07
N VAL A 261 -34.26 -10.47 6.86
CA VAL A 261 -34.45 -11.67 7.68
C VAL A 261 -34.21 -12.89 6.81
N LEU A 262 -33.24 -13.71 7.21
CA LEU A 262 -32.94 -14.98 6.57
C LEU A 262 -33.60 -16.10 7.37
N THR A 263 -34.42 -16.90 6.68
CA THR A 263 -35.04 -18.09 7.24
C THR A 263 -34.34 -19.31 6.66
N PRO A 264 -33.65 -20.11 7.47
CA PRO A 264 -33.02 -21.34 7.00
C PRO A 264 -34.07 -22.29 6.40
N SER A 265 -33.73 -22.89 5.27
CA SER A 265 -34.62 -23.76 4.49
C SER A 265 -34.70 -25.19 5.03
N ILE A 266 -33.85 -25.52 6.02
CA ILE A 266 -33.71 -26.85 6.59
C ILE A 266 -33.62 -26.79 8.12
N GLN A 267 -34.08 -27.85 8.76
CA GLN A 267 -33.98 -28.00 10.20
C GLN A 267 -32.51 -28.13 10.63
N ALA A 268 -32.14 -27.47 11.72
CA ALA A 268 -30.81 -27.56 12.29
C ALA A 268 -30.47 -29.00 12.70
N GLN A 269 -29.23 -29.40 12.43
CA GLN A 269 -28.67 -30.69 12.81
C GLN A 269 -27.31 -30.48 13.46
N ALA A 270 -26.87 -31.41 14.30
CA ALA A 270 -25.55 -31.36 14.90
C ALA A 270 -24.46 -31.41 13.82
N ALA A 271 -23.50 -30.48 13.86
CA ALA A 271 -22.43 -30.40 12.88
C ALA A 271 -21.54 -31.64 12.93
N GLU A 272 -21.35 -32.27 11.77
CA GLU A 272 -20.33 -33.30 11.54
C GLU A 272 -19.02 -32.59 11.23
N LEU A 273 -17.96 -33.01 11.93
CA LEU A 273 -16.63 -32.42 11.84
C LEU A 273 -15.61 -33.54 11.57
N LYS A 274 -14.51 -33.18 10.93
CA LYS A 274 -13.33 -34.03 10.77
C LYS A 274 -12.11 -33.36 11.43
N PRO A 275 -11.04 -34.10 11.75
CA PRO A 275 -9.81 -33.48 12.22
C PRO A 275 -9.34 -32.38 11.26
N ALA A 276 -8.91 -31.24 11.80
CA ALA A 276 -8.47 -30.12 10.98
C ALA A 276 -7.25 -30.52 10.13
N GLU A 277 -7.30 -30.20 8.83
CA GLU A 277 -6.17 -30.40 7.95
C GLU A 277 -5.32 -29.12 7.94
N THR A 278 -4.05 -29.24 8.36
CA THR A 278 -3.11 -28.12 8.21
C THR A 278 -2.81 -27.93 6.73
N VAL A 279 -2.99 -26.70 6.23
CA VAL A 279 -2.52 -26.33 4.89
C VAL A 279 -1.00 -26.50 4.88
N LYS A 280 -0.52 -27.50 4.13
CA LYS A 280 0.91 -27.78 4.02
C LYS A 280 1.48 -27.02 2.83
N VAL A 281 2.12 -25.90 3.11
CA VAL A 281 3.04 -25.27 2.16
C VAL A 281 4.44 -25.80 2.45
N GLU A 282 5.03 -26.53 1.50
CA GLU A 282 6.29 -27.23 1.70
C GLU A 282 7.49 -26.28 1.85
N SER A 283 7.45 -25.10 1.23
CA SER A 283 8.52 -24.11 1.32
C SER A 283 8.05 -22.71 0.94
N ARG A 284 8.72 -21.70 1.50
CA ARG A 284 8.55 -20.29 1.15
C ARG A 284 9.37 -20.00 -0.12
N PRO A 285 8.81 -19.37 -1.17
CA PRO A 285 9.59 -18.91 -2.31
C PRO A 285 10.72 -17.99 -1.84
N PRO A 286 11.92 -18.06 -2.46
CA PRO A 286 13.05 -17.28 -2.04
C PRO A 286 12.76 -15.78 -2.18
N GLY A 287 12.86 -15.06 -1.06
CA GLY A 287 12.82 -13.59 -0.99
C GLY A 287 14.15 -13.02 -0.48
N HIS A 288 14.07 -11.96 0.30
CA HIS A 288 15.22 -11.35 0.96
C HIS A 288 15.84 -12.30 1.99
N LYS A 289 17.18 -12.37 2.03
CA LYS A 289 17.89 -13.34 2.87
C LYS A 289 17.85 -13.02 4.37
N ASP A 290 17.88 -11.74 4.71
CA ASP A 290 17.89 -11.22 6.09
C ASP A 290 17.20 -9.85 6.13
N GLU A 291 15.95 -9.80 5.67
CA GLU A 291 15.17 -8.54 5.67
C GLU A 291 15.08 -7.91 7.06
N PRO A 292 14.78 -8.65 8.16
CA PRO A 292 14.75 -8.06 9.49
C PRO A 292 16.08 -7.42 9.89
N GLY A 293 17.21 -8.06 9.56
CA GLY A 293 18.55 -7.51 9.81
C GLY A 293 18.86 -6.29 8.95
N ASP A 294 18.43 -6.27 7.70
CA ASP A 294 18.59 -5.12 6.79
C ASP A 294 17.77 -3.91 7.25
N VAL A 295 16.51 -4.12 7.64
CA VAL A 295 15.63 -3.11 8.23
C VAL A 295 16.22 -2.56 9.53
N ALA A 296 16.70 -3.44 10.42
CA ALA A 296 17.33 -3.05 11.67
C ALA A 296 18.60 -2.22 11.44
N ALA A 297 19.42 -2.60 10.46
CA ALA A 297 20.62 -1.85 10.08
C ALA A 297 20.29 -0.45 9.55
N ALA A 298 19.28 -0.33 8.68
CA ALA A 298 18.82 0.97 8.19
C ALA A 298 18.32 1.86 9.34
N ARG A 299 17.50 1.33 10.26
CA ARG A 299 16.98 2.06 11.43
C ARG A 299 18.07 2.44 12.43
N ALA A 300 19.19 1.71 12.48
CA ALA A 300 20.33 2.00 13.33
C ALA A 300 21.24 3.11 12.78
N GLU A 301 21.17 3.40 11.49
CA GLU A 301 22.03 4.37 10.83
C GLU A 301 21.87 5.79 11.43
N ARG A 302 22.99 6.45 11.73
CA ARG A 302 23.03 7.79 12.31
C ARG A 302 24.08 8.62 11.62
N VAL A 303 23.67 9.81 11.17
CA VAL A 303 24.50 10.72 10.40
C VAL A 303 24.35 12.14 10.94
N THR A 304 25.45 12.82 11.22
CA THR A 304 25.41 14.23 11.66
C THR A 304 25.37 15.16 10.45
N ILE A 305 24.25 15.81 10.19
CA ILE A 305 24.04 16.74 9.07
C ILE A 305 23.84 18.14 9.63
N GLY A 306 24.70 19.09 9.27
CA GLY A 306 24.61 20.48 9.76
C GLY A 306 24.63 20.59 11.30
N GLY A 307 25.30 19.66 11.99
CA GLY A 307 25.38 19.61 13.45
C GLY A 307 24.21 18.89 14.16
N ALA A 308 23.17 18.46 13.44
CA ALA A 308 22.08 17.66 13.99
C ALA A 308 22.31 16.17 13.71
N GLU A 309 22.06 15.30 14.69
CA GLU A 309 22.03 13.85 14.47
C GLU A 309 20.73 13.46 13.75
N CYS A 310 20.87 12.98 12.52
CA CYS A 310 19.78 12.47 11.70
C CYS A 310 19.79 10.94 11.68
N ARG A 311 18.60 10.35 11.57
CA ARG A 311 18.40 8.91 11.32
C ARG A 311 17.75 8.69 9.96
N ILE A 312 17.84 7.46 9.46
CA ILE A 312 17.04 7.00 8.34
C ILE A 312 15.61 6.68 8.80
N VAL A 313 14.64 7.12 8.01
CA VAL A 313 13.27 6.59 7.99
C VAL A 313 12.93 6.17 6.57
N ARG A 314 12.34 5.00 6.39
CA ARG A 314 11.94 4.43 5.10
C ARG A 314 10.44 4.54 4.90
N GLY A 315 10.00 4.81 3.69
CA GLY A 315 8.57 4.90 3.40
C GLY A 315 8.23 4.72 1.94
N ASP A 316 6.96 4.94 1.63
CA ASP A 316 6.38 4.90 0.29
C ASP A 316 5.41 6.07 0.14
N LEU A 317 5.64 6.91 -0.87
CA LEU A 317 4.89 8.14 -1.11
C LEU A 317 3.97 8.02 -2.33
N HIS A 318 3.82 6.84 -2.90
CA HIS A 318 2.96 6.58 -4.04
C HIS A 318 2.34 5.18 -3.96
N ARG A 319 1.14 5.07 -3.39
CA ARG A 319 0.37 3.82 -3.36
C ARG A 319 -1.13 4.09 -3.27
N HIS A 320 -1.88 3.23 -3.94
CA HIS A 320 -3.32 3.28 -4.07
C HIS A 320 -4.02 2.24 -3.17
N THR A 321 -5.34 2.32 -3.13
CA THR A 321 -6.25 1.44 -2.39
C THR A 321 -7.52 1.19 -3.21
N GLU A 322 -8.48 0.47 -2.63
CA GLU A 322 -9.84 0.30 -3.16
C GLU A 322 -10.61 1.61 -3.43
N LEU A 323 -10.15 2.73 -2.86
CA LEU A 323 -10.78 4.04 -3.04
C LEU A 323 -10.29 4.74 -4.31
N SER A 324 -9.16 4.28 -4.88
CA SER A 324 -8.73 4.77 -6.18
C SER A 324 -9.76 4.41 -7.24
N THR A 325 -10.00 5.35 -8.12
CA THR A 325 -11.11 5.34 -9.08
C THR A 325 -10.85 4.52 -10.34
N ASP A 326 -9.71 3.85 -10.36
CA ASP A 326 -9.17 3.10 -11.46
C ASP A 326 -9.23 1.59 -11.12
N GLY A 327 -8.23 0.82 -11.55
CA GLY A 327 -8.10 -0.59 -11.20
C GLY A 327 -7.65 -0.87 -9.77
N GLY A 328 -7.43 0.13 -8.90
CA GLY A 328 -6.83 -0.05 -7.56
C GLY A 328 -7.53 -1.10 -6.69
N GLY A 329 -8.86 -1.15 -6.73
CA GLY A 329 -9.65 -2.18 -6.05
C GLY A 329 -9.33 -3.63 -6.47
N ARG A 330 -8.64 -3.85 -7.59
CA ARG A 330 -8.28 -5.18 -8.06
C ARG A 330 -7.13 -5.78 -7.23
N ASN A 331 -6.05 -5.04 -7.05
CA ASN A 331 -4.77 -5.59 -6.54
C ASN A 331 -4.25 -4.88 -5.28
N ASP A 332 -4.70 -3.65 -4.97
CA ASP A 332 -4.11 -2.83 -3.91
C ASP A 332 -4.78 -2.97 -2.54
N GLY A 333 -5.96 -3.57 -2.51
CA GLY A 333 -6.65 -3.95 -1.28
C GLY A 333 -7.34 -2.79 -0.60
N SER A 334 -7.81 -3.05 0.61
CA SER A 334 -8.52 -2.03 1.38
C SER A 334 -7.59 -0.95 1.93
N LEU A 335 -8.16 0.17 2.33
CA LEU A 335 -7.43 1.20 3.07
C LEU A 335 -6.81 0.65 4.38
N ILE A 336 -7.38 -0.42 4.97
CA ILE A 336 -6.80 -1.09 6.14
C ILE A 336 -5.65 -2.02 5.74
N ASP A 337 -5.78 -2.72 4.60
CA ASP A 337 -4.69 -3.57 4.08
C ASP A 337 -3.47 -2.72 3.70
N PHE A 338 -3.65 -1.48 3.24
CA PHE A 338 -2.57 -0.51 3.06
C PHE A 338 -1.76 -0.35 4.36
N PHE A 339 -2.41 -0.08 5.50
CA PHE A 339 -1.69 0.14 6.76
C PHE A 339 -1.06 -1.14 7.31
N ARG A 340 -1.70 -2.30 7.12
CA ARG A 340 -1.10 -3.60 7.39
C ARG A 340 0.19 -3.79 6.59
N TYR A 341 0.15 -3.55 5.29
CA TYR A 341 1.33 -3.65 4.45
C TYR A 341 2.43 -2.66 4.88
N MET A 342 2.08 -1.39 5.10
CA MET A 342 3.07 -0.36 5.45
C MET A 342 3.72 -0.65 6.80
N ILE A 343 2.94 -1.00 7.84
CA ILE A 343 3.46 -1.19 9.19
C ILE A 343 4.15 -2.55 9.34
N ASP A 344 3.56 -3.60 8.76
CA ASP A 344 3.99 -4.98 8.97
C ASP A 344 4.74 -5.51 7.75
N GLY A 345 4.02 -5.72 6.63
CA GLY A 345 4.51 -6.44 5.46
C GLY A 345 5.82 -5.91 4.87
N ALA A 346 5.96 -4.58 4.77
CA ALA A 346 7.17 -3.89 4.33
C ALA A 346 7.93 -3.18 5.46
N SER A 347 7.39 -3.23 6.69
CA SER A 347 7.99 -2.62 7.87
C SER A 347 8.41 -1.16 7.67
N MET A 348 7.64 -0.36 6.91
CA MET A 348 7.91 1.05 6.64
C MET A 348 7.81 1.89 7.91
N ASP A 349 8.56 2.99 7.96
CA ASP A 349 8.55 3.96 9.05
C ASP A 349 7.57 5.12 8.79
N PHE A 350 7.26 5.39 7.51
CA PHE A 350 6.26 6.38 7.11
C PHE A 350 5.60 6.03 5.77
N GLY A 351 4.50 6.72 5.43
CA GLY A 351 3.87 6.56 4.13
C GLY A 351 2.65 7.41 3.89
N ALA A 352 2.21 7.50 2.64
CA ALA A 352 1.00 8.22 2.25
C ALA A 352 0.11 7.35 1.35
N VAL A 353 -1.19 7.40 1.60
CA VAL A 353 -2.20 6.91 0.65
C VAL A 353 -2.31 7.98 -0.43
N THR A 354 -2.24 7.59 -1.69
CA THR A 354 -2.26 8.52 -2.83
C THR A 354 -3.28 8.11 -3.88
N ASP A 355 -4.48 7.69 -3.46
CA ASP A 355 -5.58 7.42 -4.38
C ASP A 355 -5.82 8.61 -5.34
N HIS A 356 -6.18 8.31 -6.60
CA HIS A 356 -6.38 9.34 -7.63
C HIS A 356 -7.39 10.40 -7.17
N ASN A 357 -6.95 11.65 -7.12
CA ASN A 357 -7.67 12.82 -6.63
C ASN A 357 -8.41 12.55 -5.30
N ALA A 358 -7.78 11.81 -4.38
CA ALA A 358 -8.35 11.39 -3.09
C ALA A 358 -9.66 10.57 -3.22
N GLY A 359 -9.75 9.71 -4.24
CA GLY A 359 -10.96 8.98 -4.59
C GLY A 359 -11.88 9.75 -5.53
N GLY A 360 -11.31 10.47 -6.51
CA GLY A 360 -12.06 11.15 -7.57
C GLY A 360 -12.76 12.42 -7.12
N ASP A 361 -12.08 13.27 -6.34
CA ASP A 361 -12.58 14.52 -5.77
C ASP A 361 -13.81 14.33 -4.85
N ASN A 362 -14.01 13.12 -4.34
CA ASN A 362 -15.10 12.82 -3.43
C ASN A 362 -14.74 13.19 -1.99
N GLU A 363 -15.43 14.19 -1.43
CA GLU A 363 -15.15 14.67 -0.07
C GLU A 363 -15.31 13.59 1.02
N TYR A 364 -16.23 12.63 0.82
CA TYR A 364 -16.40 11.53 1.78
C TYR A 364 -15.21 10.56 1.76
N TRP A 365 -14.68 10.23 0.57
CA TRP A 365 -13.45 9.44 0.45
C TRP A 365 -12.24 10.16 1.00
N TRP A 366 -12.10 11.46 0.71
CA TRP A 366 -11.01 12.23 1.29
C TRP A 366 -11.11 12.27 2.83
N TRP A 367 -12.29 12.50 3.39
CA TRP A 367 -12.50 12.42 4.84
C TRP A 367 -12.14 11.04 5.41
N TYR A 368 -12.51 9.96 4.72
CA TYR A 368 -12.24 8.59 5.17
C TYR A 368 -10.74 8.26 5.15
N ILE A 369 -10.03 8.64 4.08
CA ILE A 369 -8.57 8.57 3.98
C ILE A 369 -7.94 9.32 5.16
N ASN A 370 -8.29 10.60 5.36
CA ASN A 370 -7.76 11.41 6.47
C ASN A 370 -8.03 10.78 7.85
N LYS A 371 -9.22 10.17 8.04
CA LYS A 371 -9.58 9.49 9.29
C LYS A 371 -8.67 8.31 9.57
N LEU A 372 -8.43 7.44 8.58
CA LEU A 372 -7.56 6.28 8.79
C LEU A 372 -6.07 6.67 8.83
N THR A 373 -5.65 7.69 8.08
CA THR A 373 -4.31 8.28 8.22
C THR A 373 -4.06 8.67 9.68
N ASP A 374 -4.98 9.38 10.35
CA ASP A 374 -4.81 9.69 11.77
C ASP A 374 -4.91 8.49 12.69
N LEU A 375 -5.82 7.55 12.43
CA LEU A 375 -5.98 6.36 13.27
C LEU A 375 -4.69 5.53 13.34
N TYR A 376 -3.97 5.44 12.23
CA TYR A 376 -2.72 4.68 12.12
C TYR A 376 -1.47 5.54 12.33
N PHE A 377 -1.61 6.80 12.75
CA PHE A 377 -0.47 7.56 13.22
C PHE A 377 -0.05 7.05 14.60
N VAL A 378 1.08 6.35 14.66
CA VAL A 378 1.62 5.78 15.90
C VAL A 378 2.97 6.43 16.17
N PRO A 379 3.02 7.53 16.93
CA PRO A 379 4.26 8.25 17.23
C PRO A 379 5.38 7.31 17.69
N GLY A 380 6.56 7.45 17.09
CA GLY A 380 7.72 6.60 17.38
C GLY A 380 7.75 5.25 16.66
N HIS A 381 6.65 4.83 16.04
CA HIS A 381 6.55 3.56 15.32
C HIS A 381 6.24 3.73 13.83
N TYR A 382 5.18 4.46 13.48
CA TYR A 382 4.77 4.70 12.10
C TYR A 382 4.17 6.11 11.91
N VAL A 383 4.70 6.85 10.93
CA VAL A 383 4.26 8.19 10.59
C VAL A 383 3.44 8.16 9.29
N SER A 384 2.13 8.18 9.41
CA SER A 384 1.23 8.33 8.28
C SER A 384 1.16 9.80 7.82
N LEU A 385 1.32 10.05 6.52
CA LEU A 385 1.19 11.37 5.89
C LEU A 385 -0.14 11.46 5.12
N PHE A 386 -0.64 12.67 4.93
CA PHE A 386 -1.84 12.92 4.13
C PHE A 386 -1.42 13.08 2.67
N GLY A 387 -2.04 12.35 1.76
CA GLY A 387 -1.67 12.41 0.34
C GLY A 387 -2.81 12.11 -0.61
N TYR A 388 -2.61 12.48 -1.87
CA TYR A 388 -3.42 12.07 -3.01
C TYR A 388 -2.60 12.19 -4.29
N GLU A 389 -2.89 11.36 -5.30
CA GLU A 389 -2.29 11.51 -6.63
C GLU A 389 -3.16 12.44 -7.48
N ARG A 390 -2.55 13.45 -8.10
CA ARG A 390 -3.22 14.34 -9.02
C ARG A 390 -2.84 14.01 -10.47
N SER A 391 -3.80 13.45 -11.20
CA SER A 391 -3.54 12.72 -12.45
C SER A 391 -3.78 13.55 -13.73
N ALA A 392 -2.82 14.42 -14.09
CA ALA A 392 -2.87 15.18 -15.35
C ALA A 392 -2.08 14.49 -16.47
N THR A 393 -2.66 14.27 -17.65
CA THR A 393 -1.90 13.66 -18.75
C THR A 393 -0.68 14.50 -19.15
N PHE A 394 0.25 13.95 -19.92
CA PHE A 394 1.35 14.70 -20.52
C PHE A 394 0.81 15.93 -21.30
N PRO A 395 1.45 17.11 -21.23
CA PRO A 395 2.75 17.39 -20.59
C PRO A 395 2.68 17.91 -19.14
N ASN A 396 1.49 18.13 -18.57
CA ASN A 396 1.39 18.61 -17.19
C ASN A 396 1.88 17.53 -16.22
N GLY A 397 1.43 16.28 -16.39
CA GLY A 397 1.94 15.12 -15.68
C GLY A 397 1.32 14.90 -14.29
N HIS A 398 1.33 13.64 -13.85
CA HIS A 398 0.84 13.21 -12.55
C HIS A 398 1.78 13.67 -11.44
N ARG A 399 1.21 13.99 -10.28
CA ARG A 399 1.95 14.38 -9.08
C ARG A 399 1.29 13.80 -7.84
N ASN A 400 2.08 13.22 -6.95
CA ASN A 400 1.63 12.99 -5.57
C ASN A 400 1.69 14.31 -4.82
N VAL A 401 0.58 14.70 -4.20
CA VAL A 401 0.50 15.88 -3.34
C VAL A 401 0.48 15.39 -1.90
N ILE A 402 1.43 15.87 -1.08
CA ILE A 402 1.66 15.37 0.28
C ILE A 402 1.61 16.51 1.30
N HIS A 403 0.94 16.27 2.42
CA HIS A 403 0.79 17.20 3.54
C HIS A 403 1.08 16.53 4.88
N ALA A 404 1.58 17.32 5.82
CA ALA A 404 1.72 16.92 7.22
C ALA A 404 0.44 17.18 8.05
N GLN A 405 -0.45 18.05 7.57
CA GLN A 405 -1.67 18.44 8.27
C GLN A 405 -2.91 17.81 7.66
N ARG A 406 -3.86 17.46 8.53
CA ARG A 406 -5.18 16.97 8.18
C ARG A 406 -6.07 18.10 7.64
N ASN A 407 -7.13 17.73 6.92
CA ASN A 407 -8.21 18.63 6.46
C ASN A 407 -7.73 19.69 5.46
N VAL A 408 -6.66 19.40 4.71
CA VAL A 408 -6.30 20.20 3.55
C VAL A 408 -7.22 19.80 2.39
N PRO A 409 -7.92 20.74 1.73
CA PRO A 409 -8.74 20.42 0.57
C PRO A 409 -7.90 19.86 -0.59
N VAL A 410 -8.48 18.93 -1.35
CA VAL A 410 -7.89 18.46 -2.62
C VAL A 410 -7.84 19.63 -3.61
N VAL A 411 -6.70 19.82 -4.27
CA VAL A 411 -6.52 20.88 -5.25
C VAL A 411 -7.08 20.44 -6.60
N LYS A 412 -8.21 21.05 -6.98
CA LYS A 412 -8.93 20.74 -8.22
C LYS A 412 -8.14 21.15 -9.47
N PHE A 413 -8.59 20.64 -10.62
CA PHE A 413 -8.07 21.05 -11.93
C PHE A 413 -8.60 22.42 -12.36
N HIS A 414 -7.72 23.20 -12.99
CA HIS A 414 -8.07 24.51 -13.56
C HIS A 414 -8.33 24.36 -15.07
N PHE A 415 -9.60 24.28 -15.46
CA PHE A 415 -9.99 24.07 -16.86
C PHE A 415 -10.15 25.38 -17.66
N LYS A 416 -9.99 25.29 -18.99
CA LYS A 416 -10.22 26.42 -19.91
C LYS A 416 -11.68 26.88 -19.87
N PRO A 417 -11.97 28.17 -20.13
CA PRO A 417 -13.34 28.65 -20.27
C PRO A 417 -14.11 27.84 -21.33
N GLY A 418 -15.33 27.42 -20.98
CA GLY A 418 -16.21 26.67 -21.88
C GLY A 418 -15.91 25.17 -21.98
N VAL A 419 -14.85 24.68 -21.34
CA VAL A 419 -14.69 23.25 -21.04
C VAL A 419 -15.58 22.96 -19.83
N PRO A 420 -16.64 22.13 -19.95
CA PRO A 420 -17.39 21.70 -18.78
C PRO A 420 -16.42 21.00 -17.84
N GLU A 421 -16.44 21.36 -16.55
CA GLU A 421 -15.77 20.56 -15.53
C GLU A 421 -16.36 19.15 -15.63
N TYR A 422 -15.59 18.24 -16.22
CA TYR A 422 -16.00 16.85 -16.32
C TYR A 422 -15.27 16.11 -15.22
N TRP A 423 -16.06 15.36 -14.46
CA TRP A 423 -15.56 14.41 -13.49
C TRP A 423 -14.87 13.29 -14.29
N SER A 424 -13.57 13.45 -14.54
CA SER A 424 -12.74 12.28 -14.77
C SER A 424 -12.43 11.74 -13.39
N THR A 425 -12.97 10.58 -13.08
CA THR A 425 -12.63 9.93 -11.82
C THR A 425 -11.16 9.56 -11.80
N TYR A 426 -10.56 9.31 -12.97
CA TYR A 426 -9.17 8.85 -13.15
C TYR A 426 -8.24 10.00 -13.60
N GLU A 427 -8.08 10.24 -14.92
CA GLU A 427 -7.13 11.22 -15.47
C GLU A 427 -7.80 12.45 -16.10
N ALA A 428 -7.27 13.64 -15.83
CA ALA A 428 -7.68 14.87 -16.50
C ALA A 428 -6.76 15.18 -17.70
N VAL A 429 -7.35 15.63 -18.81
CA VAL A 429 -6.61 15.80 -20.07
C VAL A 429 -6.00 17.19 -20.14
N SER A 430 -4.68 17.25 -20.28
CA SER A 430 -3.91 18.50 -20.23
C SER A 430 -4.30 19.54 -21.28
N ARG A 431 -4.80 19.13 -22.45
CA ARG A 431 -5.26 20.07 -23.49
C ARG A 431 -6.49 20.88 -23.07
N ASP A 432 -7.26 20.39 -22.10
CA ASP A 432 -8.49 20.99 -21.61
C ASP A 432 -8.24 21.94 -20.42
N MET A 433 -7.02 21.90 -19.86
CA MET A 433 -6.57 22.73 -18.75
C MET A 433 -6.04 24.10 -19.19
N VAL A 434 -6.07 25.10 -18.30
CA VAL A 434 -5.43 26.40 -18.56
C VAL A 434 -3.93 26.25 -18.75
N GLU A 435 -3.30 27.15 -19.50
CA GLU A 435 -1.88 27.03 -19.85
C GLU A 435 -0.95 27.04 -18.63
N ASN A 436 -1.30 27.80 -17.59
CA ASN A 436 -0.54 27.92 -16.34
C ASN A 436 -1.05 26.99 -15.23
N GLU A 437 -1.74 25.89 -15.57
CA GLU A 437 -2.38 24.99 -14.61
C GLU A 437 -1.43 24.51 -13.51
N THR A 438 -0.23 24.06 -13.87
CA THR A 438 0.71 23.47 -12.91
C THR A 438 1.28 24.53 -11.96
N LYS A 439 1.40 25.78 -12.42
CA LYS A 439 1.77 26.91 -11.55
C LYS A 439 0.66 27.23 -10.54
N LEU A 440 -0.60 27.15 -10.95
CA LEU A 440 -1.74 27.33 -10.04
C LEU A 440 -1.79 26.20 -9.00
N LEU A 441 -1.51 24.95 -9.39
CA LEU A 441 -1.32 23.84 -8.44
C LEU A 441 -0.25 24.20 -7.40
N TYR A 442 0.93 24.68 -7.83
CA TYR A 442 1.99 25.05 -6.89
C TYR A 442 1.57 26.18 -5.95
N ASP A 443 0.85 27.19 -6.44
CA ASP A 443 0.34 28.27 -5.60
C ASP A 443 -0.63 27.75 -4.52
N ASP A 444 -1.52 26.83 -4.88
CA ASP A 444 -2.47 26.23 -3.95
C ASP A 444 -1.80 25.32 -2.91
N VAL A 445 -0.87 24.47 -3.34
CA VAL A 445 -0.10 23.58 -2.46
C VAL A 445 0.80 24.39 -1.52
N ARG A 446 1.42 25.48 -2.01
CA ARG A 446 2.21 26.38 -1.16
C ARG A 446 1.38 26.99 -0.03
N ARG A 447 0.17 27.46 -0.32
CA ARG A 447 -0.72 28.06 0.69
C ARG A 447 -1.10 27.08 1.81
N THR A 448 -1.07 25.79 1.51
CA THR A 448 -1.43 24.72 2.45
C THR A 448 -0.22 24.05 3.10
N GLY A 449 1.00 24.48 2.77
CA GLY A 449 2.23 23.93 3.34
C GLY A 449 2.51 22.49 2.89
N GLY A 450 1.98 22.07 1.74
CA GLY A 450 2.26 20.75 1.17
C GLY A 450 3.50 20.73 0.27
N ILE A 451 3.71 19.59 -0.37
CA ILE A 451 4.65 19.42 -1.49
C ILE A 451 3.96 18.63 -2.62
N THR A 452 4.57 18.66 -3.80
CA THR A 452 4.21 17.81 -4.93
C THR A 452 5.41 16.99 -5.39
N ILE A 453 5.18 15.78 -5.89
CA ILE A 453 6.22 14.89 -6.39
C ILE A 453 5.78 14.37 -7.77
N PRO A 454 6.38 14.84 -8.88
CA PRO A 454 6.12 14.29 -10.20
C PRO A 454 6.62 12.86 -10.29
N HIS A 455 5.87 12.03 -10.97
CA HIS A 455 6.17 10.60 -11.09
C HIS A 455 5.86 10.07 -12.48
N THR A 456 6.29 8.84 -12.77
CA THR A 456 6.15 8.25 -14.12
C THR A 456 6.67 9.14 -15.25
N SER A 457 7.71 9.92 -14.95
CA SER A 457 7.98 11.20 -15.63
C SER A 457 8.25 11.06 -17.13
N ALA A 458 8.82 9.94 -17.58
CA ALA A 458 9.07 9.66 -19.00
C ALA A 458 7.95 8.84 -19.69
N THR A 459 6.69 9.05 -19.31
CA THR A 459 5.51 8.37 -19.88
C THR A 459 4.40 9.35 -20.24
N ASN A 460 3.26 8.87 -20.74
CA ASN A 460 2.06 9.69 -20.96
C ASN A 460 1.46 10.29 -19.69
N MET A 461 1.81 9.77 -18.51
CA MET A 461 1.45 10.33 -17.21
C MET A 461 2.53 11.32 -16.73
N GLY A 462 3.59 11.52 -17.52
CA GLY A 462 4.75 12.32 -17.14
C GLY A 462 4.69 13.79 -17.55
N THR A 463 5.81 14.48 -17.39
CA THR A 463 5.94 15.92 -17.69
C THR A 463 7.13 16.20 -18.60
N ASP A 464 7.10 17.29 -19.35
CA ASP A 464 8.24 17.77 -20.15
C ASP A 464 9.14 18.75 -19.38
N TRP A 465 8.92 18.88 -18.06
CA TRP A 465 9.65 19.76 -17.17
C TRP A 465 9.56 21.24 -17.58
N ARG A 466 8.43 21.68 -18.16
CA ARG A 466 8.21 23.10 -18.47
C ARG A 466 8.06 23.97 -17.21
N ASP A 467 7.55 23.36 -16.14
CA ASP A 467 7.28 23.97 -14.85
C ASP A 467 8.00 23.16 -13.77
N ASN A 468 8.55 23.88 -12.80
CA ASN A 468 9.02 23.35 -11.52
C ASN A 468 9.03 24.52 -10.53
N ASP A 469 8.68 24.23 -9.29
CA ASP A 469 8.82 25.16 -8.19
C ASP A 469 9.63 24.50 -7.08
N ARG A 470 10.84 24.98 -6.82
CA ARG A 470 11.79 24.28 -5.94
C ARG A 470 11.32 24.13 -4.49
N ASP A 471 10.41 24.99 -4.02
CA ASP A 471 9.94 24.98 -2.64
C ASP A 471 8.72 24.08 -2.46
N VAL A 472 7.97 23.84 -3.54
CA VAL A 472 6.76 23.01 -3.56
C VAL A 472 7.00 21.63 -4.17
N GLU A 473 7.89 21.53 -5.16
CA GLU A 473 8.23 20.30 -5.88
C GLU A 473 9.71 19.95 -5.67
N PRO A 474 10.10 19.50 -4.46
CA PRO A 474 11.49 19.27 -4.09
C PRO A 474 12.04 17.93 -4.58
N LEU A 475 11.19 16.94 -4.86
CA LEU A 475 11.57 15.57 -5.23
C LEU A 475 11.00 15.17 -6.57
N VAL A 476 11.55 14.10 -7.15
CA VAL A 476 10.97 13.32 -8.24
C VAL A 476 11.01 11.83 -7.89
N GLU A 477 9.94 11.11 -8.22
CA GLU A 477 9.94 9.65 -8.24
C GLU A 477 10.87 9.17 -9.37
N ILE A 478 12.12 8.86 -9.04
CA ILE A 478 13.09 8.42 -10.04
C ILE A 478 12.87 6.97 -10.46
N TYR A 479 12.20 6.18 -9.60
CA TYR A 479 11.85 4.79 -9.88
C TYR A 479 10.47 4.46 -9.31
N GLN A 480 9.69 3.76 -10.13
CA GLN A 480 8.39 3.22 -9.74
C GLN A 480 8.38 1.69 -9.81
N GLY A 481 7.99 1.03 -8.73
CA GLY A 481 7.96 -0.43 -8.63
C GLY A 481 7.08 -1.14 -9.67
N LEU A 482 5.95 -0.54 -10.06
CA LEU A 482 5.08 -1.07 -11.10
C LEU A 482 5.70 -1.00 -12.50
N ARG A 483 6.55 0.00 -12.77
CA ARG A 483 6.98 0.32 -14.13
C ARG A 483 8.49 0.32 -14.25
N ASN A 484 9.12 1.49 -14.09
CA ASN A 484 10.48 1.72 -14.57
C ASN A 484 11.26 2.74 -13.72
N SER A 485 12.56 2.86 -13.99
CA SER A 485 13.37 4.03 -13.66
C SER A 485 13.24 5.12 -14.72
N TYR A 486 13.25 6.38 -14.31
CA TYR A 486 13.16 7.53 -15.18
C TYR A 486 14.43 8.39 -15.17
N GLU A 487 15.56 7.83 -14.72
CA GLU A 487 16.86 8.52 -14.61
C GLU A 487 17.28 9.17 -15.94
N TYR A 488 17.51 8.36 -16.98
CA TYR A 488 17.80 8.77 -18.35
C TYR A 488 17.54 7.63 -19.35
N GLU A 489 17.48 7.96 -20.64
CA GLU A 489 17.32 6.95 -21.70
C GLU A 489 18.50 5.97 -21.74
N GLY A 490 18.23 4.69 -21.49
CA GLY A 490 19.26 3.65 -21.41
C GLY A 490 19.88 3.46 -20.02
N ALA A 491 19.33 4.10 -18.98
CA ALA A 491 19.65 3.75 -17.60
C ALA A 491 19.16 2.33 -17.25
N PRO A 492 19.71 1.69 -16.20
CA PRO A 492 19.15 0.44 -15.68
C PRO A 492 17.65 0.60 -15.35
N ARG A 493 16.85 -0.37 -15.82
CA ARG A 493 15.37 -0.38 -15.67
C ARG A 493 14.65 0.82 -16.30
N ALA A 494 15.28 1.58 -17.21
CA ALA A 494 14.60 2.66 -17.93
C ALA A 494 13.68 2.12 -19.03
N PRO A 495 12.54 2.80 -19.31
CA PRO A 495 11.71 2.45 -20.45
C PRO A 495 12.48 2.66 -21.75
N LYS A 496 12.15 1.87 -22.78
CA LYS A 496 12.80 1.96 -24.10
C LYS A 496 11.87 2.60 -25.11
N ALA A 497 12.45 3.33 -26.06
CA ALA A 497 11.70 3.81 -27.21
C ALA A 497 11.10 2.61 -27.97
N PRO A 498 9.78 2.62 -28.28
CA PRO A 498 9.15 1.50 -28.96
C PRO A 498 9.70 1.35 -30.39
N THR A 499 10.07 0.14 -30.78
CA THR A 499 10.52 -0.18 -32.14
C THR A 499 9.34 -0.62 -33.00
N GLY A 500 9.11 0.05 -34.13
CA GLY A 500 8.16 -0.43 -35.16
C GLY A 500 6.72 0.11 -35.12
N GLY A 501 6.47 1.26 -34.50
CA GLY A 501 5.20 1.99 -34.63
C GLY A 501 4.02 1.46 -33.81
N VAL A 502 4.21 0.42 -33.01
CA VAL A 502 3.21 -0.06 -32.04
C VAL A 502 3.59 0.43 -30.64
N THR A 503 2.86 1.41 -30.10
CA THR A 503 2.93 1.75 -28.66
C THR A 503 2.07 0.74 -27.90
N PRO A 504 2.61 -0.03 -26.92
CA PRO A 504 2.83 0.55 -25.59
C PRO A 504 3.94 -0.07 -24.69
N GLU A 505 4.71 0.81 -24.03
CA GLU A 505 5.26 0.64 -22.65
C GLU A 505 4.65 1.82 -21.84
N SER A 506 3.31 1.82 -21.82
CA SER A 506 2.35 2.94 -21.68
C SER A 506 2.86 4.36 -22.01
N ALA A 507 3.36 4.46 -23.25
CA ALA A 507 3.66 5.64 -24.05
C ALA A 507 4.78 6.57 -23.55
N TYR A 508 5.98 5.98 -23.50
CA TYR A 508 7.31 6.61 -23.54
C TYR A 508 7.34 8.08 -24.02
N ARG A 509 7.91 8.96 -23.18
CA ARG A 509 8.16 10.39 -23.42
C ARG A 509 9.60 10.74 -23.05
N ALA A 510 10.48 10.81 -24.03
CA ALA A 510 11.91 11.10 -23.82
C ALA A 510 12.16 12.46 -23.12
N GLU A 511 11.25 13.41 -23.30
CA GLU A 511 11.27 14.72 -22.66
C GLU A 511 11.23 14.63 -21.14
N GLY A 512 10.62 13.56 -20.62
CA GLY A 512 10.35 13.36 -19.22
C GLY A 512 11.45 12.69 -18.41
N PHE A 513 12.57 12.29 -19.02
CA PHE A 513 13.70 11.77 -18.25
C PHE A 513 14.25 12.80 -17.25
N VAL A 514 14.58 12.37 -16.04
CA VAL A 514 15.02 13.22 -14.92
C VAL A 514 16.29 14.02 -15.25
N TRP A 515 17.21 13.45 -16.05
CA TRP A 515 18.37 14.22 -16.55
C TRP A 515 17.97 15.48 -17.34
N LYS A 516 16.81 15.50 -18.01
CA LYS A 516 16.33 16.72 -18.69
C LYS A 516 15.98 17.81 -17.69
N ALA A 517 15.36 17.47 -16.57
CA ALA A 517 15.04 18.39 -15.48
C ALA A 517 16.31 18.95 -14.83
N TRP A 518 17.28 18.09 -14.49
CA TRP A 518 18.54 18.54 -13.89
C TRP A 518 19.37 19.40 -14.84
N ASN A 519 19.38 19.10 -16.15
CA ASN A 519 20.03 19.93 -17.16
C ASN A 519 19.35 21.30 -17.35
N LYS A 520 18.07 21.44 -16.99
CA LYS A 520 17.38 22.74 -16.89
C LYS A 520 17.73 23.52 -15.61
N GLY A 521 18.50 22.91 -14.70
CA GLY A 521 18.90 23.51 -13.43
C GLY A 521 17.90 23.28 -12.29
N TYR A 522 16.94 22.36 -12.43
CA TYR A 522 15.98 22.08 -11.36
C TYR A 522 16.65 21.37 -10.18
N ARG A 523 16.20 21.70 -8.96
CA ARG A 523 16.68 21.10 -7.71
C ARG A 523 15.71 20.00 -7.27
N LEU A 524 15.70 18.92 -8.02
CA LEU A 524 14.90 17.74 -7.70
C LEU A 524 15.78 16.72 -7.00
N GLY A 525 15.45 16.41 -5.74
CA GLY A 525 15.93 15.22 -5.06
C GLY A 525 15.25 13.97 -5.58
N THR A 526 15.68 12.81 -5.13
CA THR A 526 15.19 11.52 -5.61
C THR A 526 14.44 10.77 -4.53
N GLU A 527 13.37 10.09 -4.92
CA GLU A 527 12.70 9.05 -4.16
C GLU A 527 12.31 7.88 -5.07
N ALA A 528 11.99 6.74 -4.46
CA ALA A 528 11.42 5.59 -5.16
C ALA A 528 10.15 5.13 -4.43
N SER A 529 9.12 4.76 -5.18
CA SER A 529 7.81 4.38 -4.63
C SER A 529 7.17 3.25 -5.45
N SER A 530 6.05 2.68 -5.00
CA SER A 530 5.51 1.45 -5.60
C SER A 530 4.55 1.70 -6.77
N ASP A 531 3.55 2.57 -6.58
CA ASP A 531 2.29 2.66 -7.34
C ASP A 531 1.47 1.34 -7.29
N HIS A 532 0.44 1.18 -8.12
CA HIS A 532 -0.48 0.04 -8.16
C HIS A 532 0.22 -1.32 -8.27
N GLY A 533 -0.24 -2.30 -7.51
CA GLY A 533 0.12 -3.72 -7.61
C GLY A 533 1.57 -4.05 -7.28
N SER A 534 2.46 -3.06 -7.15
CA SER A 534 3.82 -3.25 -6.69
C SER A 534 3.88 -3.16 -5.18
N THR A 535 4.71 -3.98 -4.55
CA THR A 535 4.98 -3.99 -3.11
C THR A 535 6.42 -4.40 -2.86
N HIS A 536 7.05 -3.88 -1.81
CA HIS A 536 8.37 -4.29 -1.35
C HIS A 536 9.48 -4.14 -2.41
N MET A 537 9.42 -3.08 -3.22
CA MET A 537 10.35 -2.89 -4.35
C MET A 537 10.76 -1.43 -4.61
N GLY A 538 10.22 -0.47 -3.86
CA GLY A 538 10.50 0.96 -3.98
C GLY A 538 10.44 1.60 -2.60
N TYR A 539 11.50 2.33 -2.26
CA TYR A 539 11.67 2.93 -0.94
C TYR A 539 12.06 4.40 -1.07
N SER A 540 11.22 5.25 -0.52
CA SER A 540 11.49 6.66 -0.26
C SER A 540 12.25 6.74 1.05
N VAL A 541 13.55 7.01 1.01
CA VAL A 541 14.37 7.04 2.21
C VAL A 541 14.74 8.46 2.57
N VAL A 542 14.53 8.83 3.83
CA VAL A 542 14.68 10.20 4.33
C VAL A 542 15.62 10.22 5.53
N PHE A 543 16.58 11.15 5.53
CA PHE A 543 17.40 11.46 6.70
C PHE A 543 16.76 12.60 7.50
N THR A 544 16.29 12.32 8.71
CA THR A 544 15.64 13.33 9.55
C THR A 544 16.13 13.29 10.99
N ALA A 545 16.24 14.47 11.61
CA ALA A 545 16.47 14.63 13.05
C ALA A 545 15.15 14.58 13.85
N ASN A 546 14.00 14.68 13.17
CA ASN A 546 12.69 14.73 13.80
C ASN A 546 11.70 13.79 13.08
N ASN A 547 11.38 12.66 13.70
CA ASN A 547 10.46 11.66 13.14
C ASN A 547 8.98 12.01 13.41
N THR A 548 8.57 13.23 13.07
CA THR A 548 7.17 13.65 13.02
C THR A 548 6.75 13.88 11.57
N ARG A 549 5.45 14.06 11.30
CA ARG A 549 4.95 14.40 9.95
C ARG A 549 5.67 15.61 9.37
N GLU A 550 5.79 16.68 10.17
CA GLU A 550 6.50 17.91 9.80
C GLU A 550 8.00 17.66 9.60
N GLY A 551 8.64 16.93 10.52
CA GLY A 551 10.08 16.69 10.44
C GLY A 551 10.50 15.82 9.27
N ILE A 552 9.66 14.87 8.84
CA ILE A 552 9.85 14.11 7.59
C ILE A 552 9.68 15.04 6.38
N LEU A 553 8.61 15.84 6.35
CA LEU A 553 8.33 16.75 5.23
C LEU A 553 9.43 17.83 5.08
N ASP A 554 9.98 18.33 6.19
CA ASP A 554 11.08 19.29 6.20
C ASP A 554 12.39 18.69 5.69
N ALA A 555 12.68 17.43 6.01
CA ALA A 555 13.82 16.72 5.44
C ALA A 555 13.65 16.46 3.94
N ILE A 556 12.42 16.14 3.50
CA ILE A 556 12.06 16.02 2.08
C ILE A 556 12.30 17.36 1.34
N ARG A 557 11.86 18.49 1.90
CA ARG A 557 12.12 19.83 1.31
C ARG A 557 13.60 20.13 1.13
N LYS A 558 14.44 19.66 2.06
CA LYS A 558 15.90 19.76 1.98
C LYS A 558 16.53 18.77 0.99
N ARG A 559 15.74 17.83 0.45
CA ARG A 559 16.19 16.73 -0.42
C ARG A 559 17.24 15.84 0.25
N HIS A 560 17.18 15.75 1.58
CA HIS A 560 18.00 14.83 2.38
C HIS A 560 17.41 13.42 2.27
N THR A 561 17.29 12.96 1.03
CA THR A 561 16.55 11.77 0.63
C THR A 561 17.30 10.98 -0.44
N TYR A 562 16.95 9.72 -0.59
CA TYR A 562 17.36 8.92 -1.74
C TYR A 562 16.25 7.92 -2.10
N GLY A 563 16.24 7.48 -3.36
CA GLY A 563 15.39 6.38 -3.81
C GLY A 563 16.16 5.08 -3.81
N ALA A 564 15.55 3.99 -3.35
CA ALA A 564 16.12 2.65 -3.43
C ALA A 564 15.08 1.61 -3.84
N THR A 565 15.52 0.50 -4.42
CA THR A 565 14.65 -0.62 -4.82
C THR A 565 14.71 -1.80 -3.85
N ASP A 566 15.42 -1.63 -2.74
CA ASP A 566 15.59 -2.57 -1.62
C ASP A 566 16.03 -1.75 -0.37
N ASN A 567 16.19 -2.38 0.80
CA ASN A 567 16.63 -1.80 2.08
C ASN A 567 18.12 -1.38 2.09
N ILE A 568 18.61 -0.84 0.98
CA ILE A 568 19.98 -0.34 0.78
C ILE A 568 20.16 0.94 1.61
N VAL A 569 21.24 1.00 2.39
CA VAL A 569 21.68 2.23 3.06
C VAL A 569 22.68 2.95 2.16
N LEU A 570 22.45 4.24 1.90
CA LEU A 570 23.29 5.08 1.06
C LEU A 570 23.57 6.42 1.76
N GLU A 571 24.86 6.73 1.99
CA GLU A 571 25.32 8.08 2.33
C GLU A 571 26.09 8.67 1.14
N PHE A 572 25.80 9.93 0.82
CA PHE A 572 26.49 10.66 -0.25
C PHE A 572 26.86 12.06 0.25
N TRP A 573 28.16 12.34 0.24
CA TRP A 573 28.76 13.56 0.77
C TRP A 573 29.68 14.21 -0.26
N MET A 574 29.78 15.54 -0.21
CA MET A 574 30.81 16.32 -0.91
C MET A 574 31.40 17.35 0.05
N GLY A 575 32.62 17.08 0.55
CA GLY A 575 33.17 17.82 1.68
C GLY A 575 32.27 17.65 2.91
N ASP A 576 31.80 18.77 3.47
CA ASP A 576 30.88 18.83 4.62
C ASP A 576 29.41 18.94 4.21
N HIS A 577 29.11 18.84 2.90
CA HIS A 577 27.76 18.94 2.34
C HIS A 577 27.16 17.55 2.09
N PHE A 578 25.91 17.38 2.47
CA PHE A 578 25.17 16.12 2.33
C PHE A 578 24.30 16.11 1.08
N MET A 579 23.86 14.92 0.65
CA MET A 579 22.93 14.80 -0.49
C MET A 579 21.71 15.71 -0.34
N GLY A 580 21.36 16.42 -1.40
CA GLY A 580 20.31 17.44 -1.40
C GLY A 580 20.81 18.89 -1.23
N ASP A 581 22.02 19.08 -0.70
CA ASP A 581 22.59 20.39 -0.42
C ASP A 581 23.02 21.16 -1.69
N GLU A 582 23.04 22.49 -1.58
CA GLU A 582 23.54 23.41 -2.59
C GLU A 582 24.58 24.35 -1.98
N PHE A 583 25.74 24.51 -2.61
CA PHE A 583 26.83 25.37 -2.10
C PHE A 583 27.73 25.94 -3.21
N GLN A 584 28.65 26.83 -2.82
CA GLN A 584 29.67 27.41 -3.70
C GLN A 584 31.06 26.97 -3.27
N ALA A 585 31.95 26.74 -4.22
CA ALA A 585 33.35 26.42 -3.94
C ALA A 585 34.28 26.88 -5.07
N ALA A 586 35.55 27.16 -4.75
CA ALA A 586 36.56 27.45 -5.77
C ALA A 586 36.95 26.20 -6.57
N THR A 587 36.92 25.04 -5.93
CA THR A 587 37.18 23.71 -6.52
C THR A 587 36.19 22.71 -5.96
N ALA A 588 35.88 21.65 -6.71
CA ALA A 588 35.01 20.57 -6.24
C ALA A 588 35.62 19.90 -4.98
N PRO A 589 34.91 19.86 -3.84
CA PRO A 589 35.35 19.11 -2.69
C PRO A 589 35.38 17.60 -2.97
N ARG A 590 36.03 16.86 -2.08
CA ARG A 590 36.09 15.41 -2.15
C ARG A 590 34.70 14.80 -1.94
N ILE A 591 34.31 13.92 -2.85
CA ILE A 591 33.11 13.10 -2.76
C ILE A 591 33.40 11.91 -1.85
N ARG A 592 32.49 11.59 -0.94
CA ARG A 592 32.51 10.37 -0.12
C ARG A 592 31.19 9.64 -0.28
N VAL A 593 31.26 8.33 -0.54
CA VAL A 593 30.08 7.47 -0.64
C VAL A 593 30.24 6.32 0.32
N LYS A 594 29.21 6.05 1.12
CA LYS A 594 29.09 4.81 1.87
C LYS A 594 27.82 4.09 1.48
N VAL A 595 27.93 2.77 1.36
CA VAL A 595 26.83 1.90 0.97
C VAL A 595 26.85 0.67 1.86
N ARG A 596 25.68 0.29 2.38
CA ARG A 596 25.41 -1.08 2.86
C ARG A 596 24.30 -1.64 1.99
N GLY A 597 24.67 -2.56 1.10
CA GLY A 597 23.71 -3.32 0.31
C GLY A 597 23.02 -4.40 1.13
N THR A 598 21.82 -4.78 0.72
CA THR A 598 21.15 -6.03 1.12
C THR A 598 21.78 -7.23 0.40
N GLY A 599 22.39 -6.97 -0.76
CA GLY A 599 23.19 -7.88 -1.55
C GLY A 599 24.61 -7.37 -1.81
N ILE A 600 25.32 -8.02 -2.73
CA ILE A 600 26.67 -7.59 -3.14
C ILE A 600 26.57 -6.37 -4.05
N VAL A 601 27.20 -5.27 -3.67
CA VAL A 601 27.33 -4.06 -4.50
C VAL A 601 28.30 -4.36 -5.66
N SER A 602 27.76 -4.41 -6.88
CA SER A 602 28.50 -4.68 -8.10
C SER A 602 29.11 -3.39 -8.68
N ALA A 603 28.43 -2.25 -8.54
CA ALA A 603 28.95 -0.96 -8.96
C ALA A 603 28.51 0.21 -8.07
N VAL A 604 29.40 1.18 -7.91
CA VAL A 604 29.06 2.55 -7.46
C VAL A 604 29.52 3.51 -8.55
N LYS A 605 28.57 4.26 -9.13
CA LYS A 605 28.81 5.19 -10.23
C LYS A 605 28.61 6.61 -9.72
N LEU A 606 29.57 7.50 -10.00
CA LEU A 606 29.45 8.94 -9.76
C LEU A 606 29.15 9.64 -11.06
N ILE A 607 28.10 10.46 -11.06
CA ILE A 607 27.60 11.16 -12.23
C ILE A 607 27.64 12.66 -11.96
N ARG A 608 28.19 13.43 -12.90
CA ARG A 608 28.16 14.90 -12.93
C ARG A 608 27.53 15.37 -14.23
N ASN A 609 26.53 16.25 -14.18
CA ASN A 609 25.93 16.86 -15.38
C ASN A 609 25.57 15.83 -16.48
N GLY A 610 25.03 14.68 -16.07
CA GLY A 610 24.64 13.59 -16.99
C GLY A 610 25.83 12.83 -17.60
N LYS A 611 27.01 12.90 -16.99
CA LYS A 611 28.21 12.18 -17.41
C LYS A 611 28.80 11.37 -16.27
N TYR A 612 29.15 10.12 -16.55
CA TYR A 612 29.90 9.29 -15.63
C TYR A 612 31.32 9.86 -15.46
N ILE A 613 31.67 10.27 -14.24
CA ILE A 613 33.01 10.79 -13.91
C ILE A 613 33.87 9.76 -13.17
N TYR A 614 33.23 8.76 -12.55
CA TYR A 614 33.90 7.68 -11.86
C TYR A 614 33.00 6.45 -11.74
N GLN A 615 33.61 5.27 -11.72
CA GLN A 615 32.94 4.01 -11.43
C GLN A 615 33.86 3.11 -10.61
N ALA A 616 33.35 2.56 -9.51
CA ALA A 616 33.99 1.51 -8.74
C ALA A 616 33.21 0.19 -8.90
N THR A 617 33.91 -0.94 -8.91
CA THR A 617 33.32 -2.30 -8.90
C THR A 617 33.76 -3.07 -7.66
N PRO A 618 33.22 -2.72 -6.47
CA PRO A 618 33.77 -3.18 -5.20
C PRO A 618 33.54 -4.67 -4.95
N ASN A 619 32.45 -5.26 -5.46
CA ASN A 619 32.07 -6.65 -5.24
C ASN A 619 32.03 -7.04 -3.74
N ARG A 620 31.44 -6.16 -2.93
CA ARG A 620 31.26 -6.33 -1.47
C ARG A 620 29.89 -5.82 -1.06
N GLN A 621 29.38 -6.30 0.07
CA GLN A 621 28.11 -5.82 0.64
C GLN A 621 28.24 -4.41 1.23
N GLN A 622 29.37 -4.12 1.91
CA GLN A 622 29.68 -2.80 2.47
C GLN A 622 30.78 -2.13 1.67
N VAL A 623 30.55 -0.87 1.33
CA VAL A 623 31.46 -0.06 0.49
C VAL A 623 31.63 1.31 1.13
N ALA A 624 32.87 1.75 1.25
CA ALA A 624 33.21 3.14 1.52
C ALA A 624 34.25 3.56 0.48
N LEU A 625 34.01 4.67 -0.22
CA LEU A 625 34.93 5.19 -1.21
C LEU A 625 35.00 6.71 -1.17
N GLU A 626 36.11 7.23 -1.67
CA GLU A 626 36.32 8.66 -1.86
C GLU A 626 36.76 8.93 -3.30
N TYR A 627 36.36 10.07 -3.83
CA TYR A 627 36.77 10.51 -5.16
C TYR A 627 36.93 12.04 -5.18
N LEU A 628 37.96 12.53 -5.87
CA LEU A 628 38.16 13.95 -6.09
C LEU A 628 37.98 14.25 -7.58
N ASP A 629 36.99 15.08 -7.90
CA ASP A 629 36.83 15.62 -9.24
C ASP A 629 37.83 16.75 -9.47
N SER A 630 38.91 16.46 -10.21
CA SER A 630 39.99 17.40 -10.45
C SER A 630 39.68 18.46 -11.51
N ALA A 631 38.61 18.28 -12.29
CA ALA A 631 38.23 19.16 -13.38
C ALA A 631 36.71 19.34 -13.46
N PRO A 632 36.08 19.96 -12.43
CA PRO A 632 34.68 20.31 -12.47
C PRO A 632 34.42 21.38 -13.54
N ASP A 633 33.24 21.35 -14.16
CA ASP A 633 32.86 22.37 -15.13
C ASP A 633 32.65 23.72 -14.39
N PRO A 634 32.95 24.88 -15.01
CA PRO A 634 32.63 26.17 -14.38
C PRO A 634 31.12 26.34 -14.21
N GLY A 635 30.71 27.11 -13.20
CA GLY A 635 29.29 27.32 -12.90
C GLY A 635 28.68 26.20 -12.04
N THR A 636 27.35 26.08 -12.06
CA THR A 636 26.64 25.09 -11.24
C THR A 636 26.70 23.70 -11.86
N ASN A 637 27.15 22.73 -11.07
CA ASN A 637 27.21 21.32 -11.39
C ASN A 637 26.32 20.54 -10.44
N TYR A 638 25.64 19.50 -10.92
CA TYR A 638 24.99 18.53 -10.04
C TYR A 638 25.77 17.21 -10.02
N TYR A 639 25.92 16.63 -8.84
CA TYR A 639 26.58 15.35 -8.60
C TYR A 639 25.65 14.39 -7.89
N TYR A 640 25.60 13.13 -8.29
CA TYR A 640 24.92 12.10 -7.51
C TYR A 640 25.64 10.74 -7.65
N ALA A 641 25.35 9.85 -6.72
CA ALA A 641 25.80 8.46 -6.76
C ALA A 641 24.64 7.53 -7.16
N ARG A 642 24.92 6.58 -8.05
CA ARG A 642 24.07 5.41 -8.31
C ARG A 642 24.75 4.14 -7.82
N VAL A 643 24.03 3.35 -7.05
CA VAL A 643 24.44 2.03 -6.56
C VAL A 643 23.76 0.96 -7.40
N GLU A 644 24.49 -0.08 -7.76
CA GLU A 644 23.98 -1.28 -8.43
C GLU A 644 24.44 -2.51 -7.64
N GLN A 645 23.50 -3.40 -7.31
CA GLN A 645 23.78 -4.71 -6.72
C GLN A 645 23.86 -5.80 -7.81
N GLN A 646 24.43 -6.97 -7.48
CA GLN A 646 24.52 -8.11 -8.42
C GLN A 646 23.16 -8.71 -8.79
N ASP A 647 22.17 -8.61 -7.90
CA ASP A 647 20.78 -9.00 -8.14
C ASP A 647 19.99 -7.94 -8.93
N GLY A 648 20.65 -6.84 -9.32
CA GLY A 648 20.06 -5.76 -10.10
C GLY A 648 19.26 -4.75 -9.27
N GLN A 649 19.28 -4.81 -7.94
CA GLN A 649 18.73 -3.74 -7.10
C GLN A 649 19.58 -2.46 -7.20
N LEU A 650 18.92 -1.31 -7.04
CA LEU A 650 19.43 0.02 -7.35
C LEU A 650 19.17 0.99 -6.20
N ALA A 651 20.04 1.99 -6.05
CA ALA A 651 19.76 3.18 -5.26
C ALA A 651 20.33 4.43 -5.94
N TRP A 652 19.63 5.56 -5.80
CA TRP A 652 19.99 6.86 -6.35
C TRP A 652 19.99 7.89 -5.23
N ALA A 653 21.15 8.47 -4.95
CA ALA A 653 21.24 9.61 -4.03
C ALA A 653 20.58 10.85 -4.64
N SER A 654 19.96 11.69 -3.81
CA SER A 654 19.62 13.04 -4.25
C SER A 654 20.89 13.79 -4.68
N PRO A 655 20.83 14.61 -5.74
CA PRO A 655 22.02 15.33 -6.16
C PRO A 655 22.52 16.33 -5.11
N ILE A 656 23.81 16.62 -5.17
CA ILE A 656 24.45 17.77 -4.54
C ILE A 656 24.74 18.78 -5.65
N TRP A 657 24.39 20.04 -5.43
CA TRP A 657 24.64 21.12 -6.39
C TRP A 657 25.80 21.99 -5.91
N VAL A 658 26.87 22.09 -6.71
CA VAL A 658 28.03 22.94 -6.41
C VAL A 658 28.25 23.95 -7.51
N THR A 659 28.31 25.22 -7.14
CA THR A 659 28.67 26.31 -8.07
C THR A 659 30.16 26.60 -7.97
N ILE A 660 30.89 26.31 -9.05
CA ILE A 660 32.31 26.55 -9.17
C ILE A 660 32.53 27.98 -9.65
N THR A 661 32.94 28.83 -8.71
CA THR A 661 33.32 30.23 -8.95
C THR A 661 34.79 30.25 -9.36
N LYS A 662 35.07 30.33 -10.66
CA LYS A 662 36.41 30.67 -11.15
C LYS A 662 36.63 32.17 -11.17
#